data_AF-A0ABC8QRX9-F1
#
_entry.id   AF-A0ABC8QRX9-F1
#
_cell.length_a   1.000
_cell.length_b   1.000
_cell.length_c   1.000
_cell.angle_alpha   90.00
_cell.angle_beta   90.00
_cell.angle_gamma   90.00
#
_symmetry.space_group_name_H-M   'P 1'
#
loop_
_entity.id
_entity.type
_entity.pdbx_description
1 polymer ?
#
loop_
_entity_poly.entity_id
_entity_poly.type
_entity_poly.pdbx_seq_one_letter_code
_entity_poly.pdbx_strand_id
1 'polypeptide(L)'
;MGLPWYRVHTVVLNDPGRLLSVHIMHTALVAGWAGSMALYELAVFDPSDPVLDPMWRQGMFVIPFMTRLGITNSWGGWSITGGTVTNPGIWSYEGVAGAHIVFSGLCFLAAIWHWVYWDLEIFCDERTGKPSLDLPKIFGIHLFLAGVACFGFGAFHVTGLYGPGIWVSDPYGLTGKVQSVNPAWGVEGFDPFVPGGIASHHIAAGTLGILAGLFHLSVRPPQRLYKGLRMGNIETVLSSSIAAVFFAAFVVAGTMWYGSATTPIELFGPTRYQWDQGYFQQEIYRRVSAGLAENQSLSEAWSKIPEKLAFYDYIGNNPAKGGLFRAGSMDNGDGIAVGWLGHPIFRDKEGRELFVRRMPTFFETFPVVLIDGDGIVRADVPFRRAESKYSVEQVGVTVEFYGGELNGVSYSDPATVKKYARRAQLGEIFELDRATLKSDGVFRSSPRGWFTFGHASFALLFFFGHIWHGARTLFRDVFAGIDPDLDAQVEFGAFQKLGDPTTRRQRGSPAYLNKVYDWFEERLEIQAIADDITSKYVPPHVNIFYCLGGITLTCFLVQVATGFAMTFYYRPTVTEAFASVQYIMTEANFGWLIRSVHRWSASMMVLMMILHVFRVYLTGGFKKPRELTWVTGVVLAVLTASFGVTGYSLPRDQIGYWAVKIVTGVPEAIPVIGSPLVELLRGSASVGQSTLTRFYSLHTFVLPLLTA
;
A
#
# COMPACT_ATOMS: atom_id res chain seq x y z
N MET A 1 -19.68 -41.40 2.12
CA MET A 1 -19.62 -40.15 1.34
C MET A 1 -18.18 -39.93 0.92
N GLY A 2 -17.92 -39.58 -0.34
CA GLY A 2 -16.56 -39.29 -0.82
C GLY A 2 -15.99 -37.97 -0.27
N LEU A 3 -14.78 -37.60 -0.71
CA LEU A 3 -14.20 -36.30 -0.38
C LEU A 3 -15.04 -35.16 -0.98
N PRO A 4 -15.35 -34.10 -0.22
CA PRO A 4 -15.92 -32.88 -0.77
C PRO A 4 -14.98 -32.22 -1.80
N TRP A 5 -15.57 -31.52 -2.78
CA TRP A 5 -14.82 -30.90 -3.90
C TRP A 5 -13.69 -29.96 -3.46
N TYR A 6 -13.86 -29.22 -2.36
CA TYR A 6 -12.86 -28.28 -1.84
C TYR A 6 -11.70 -28.96 -1.07
N ARG A 7 -11.70 -30.30 -0.96
CA ARG A 7 -10.67 -31.09 -0.29
C ARG A 7 -9.92 -32.04 -1.22
N VAL A 8 -10.14 -31.98 -2.53
CA VAL A 8 -9.54 -32.95 -3.47
C VAL A 8 -8.01 -33.01 -3.40
N HIS A 9 -7.34 -31.89 -3.10
CA HIS A 9 -5.88 -31.87 -2.95
C HIS A 9 -5.36 -32.39 -1.61
N THR A 10 -6.21 -32.70 -0.62
CA THR A 10 -5.71 -33.26 0.65
C THR A 10 -5.13 -34.66 0.49
N VAL A 11 -5.37 -35.31 -0.66
CA VAL A 11 -4.84 -36.65 -0.96
C VAL A 11 -3.31 -36.70 -1.03
N VAL A 12 -2.63 -35.59 -1.35
CA VAL A 12 -1.16 -35.54 -1.43
C VAL A 12 -0.49 -35.19 -0.08
N LEU A 13 -1.26 -34.96 0.99
CA LEU A 13 -0.72 -34.43 2.25
C LEU A 13 0.24 -35.42 2.96
N ASN A 14 0.08 -36.72 2.73
CA ASN A 14 0.95 -37.77 3.25
C ASN A 14 1.72 -38.51 2.13
N ASP A 15 1.78 -37.95 0.92
CA ASP A 15 2.44 -38.55 -0.24
C ASP A 15 3.52 -37.58 -0.76
N PRO A 16 4.75 -37.62 -0.23
CA PRO A 16 5.79 -36.66 -0.57
C PRO A 16 6.18 -36.67 -2.04
N GLY A 17 6.17 -37.83 -2.70
CA GLY A 17 6.50 -37.96 -4.12
C GLY A 17 5.47 -37.24 -5.01
N ARG A 18 4.18 -37.47 -4.76
CA ARG A 18 3.12 -36.76 -5.50
C ARG A 18 2.96 -35.30 -5.09
N LEU A 19 3.25 -34.95 -3.83
CA LEU A 19 3.30 -33.56 -3.39
C LEU A 19 4.41 -32.79 -4.13
N LEU A 20 5.59 -33.38 -4.29
CA LEU A 20 6.67 -32.81 -5.09
C LEU A 20 6.25 -32.66 -6.56
N SER A 21 5.62 -33.67 -7.14
CA SER A 21 5.09 -33.61 -8.51
C SER A 21 4.16 -32.40 -8.72
N VAL A 22 3.17 -32.19 -7.85
CA VAL A 22 2.23 -31.06 -8.01
C VAL A 22 2.89 -29.71 -7.77
N HIS A 23 3.93 -29.63 -6.93
CA HIS A 23 4.75 -28.42 -6.81
C HIS A 23 5.52 -28.13 -8.11
N ILE A 24 6.14 -29.14 -8.72
CA ILE A 24 6.86 -28.99 -9.99
C ILE A 24 5.88 -28.59 -11.10
N MET A 25 4.67 -29.18 -11.13
CA MET A 25 3.63 -28.79 -12.08
C MET A 25 3.24 -27.32 -11.91
N HIS A 26 3.03 -26.86 -10.68
CA HIS A 26 2.74 -25.44 -10.42
C HIS A 26 3.88 -24.54 -10.91
N THR A 27 5.14 -24.91 -10.66
CA THR A 27 6.32 -24.19 -11.18
C THR A 27 6.33 -24.15 -12.71
N ALA A 28 5.99 -25.25 -13.38
CA ALA A 28 5.87 -25.31 -14.83
C ALA A 28 4.82 -24.31 -15.35
N LEU A 29 3.65 -24.25 -14.71
CA LEU A 29 2.57 -23.33 -15.09
C LEU A 29 2.99 -21.86 -14.94
N VAL A 30 3.66 -21.52 -13.83
CA VAL A 30 4.13 -20.14 -13.58
C VAL A 30 5.23 -19.75 -14.58
N ALA A 31 6.19 -20.63 -14.87
CA ALA A 31 7.21 -20.38 -15.88
C ALA A 31 6.62 -20.26 -17.29
N GLY A 32 5.63 -21.10 -17.62
CA GLY A 32 4.91 -21.04 -18.89
C GLY A 32 4.14 -19.73 -19.05
N TRP A 33 3.49 -19.26 -17.98
CA TRP A 33 2.86 -17.93 -17.95
C TRP A 33 3.87 -16.81 -18.19
N ALA A 34 5.04 -16.84 -17.53
CA ALA A 34 6.06 -15.81 -17.69
C ALA A 34 6.58 -15.73 -19.14
N GLY A 35 6.90 -16.88 -19.75
CA GLY A 35 7.32 -16.92 -21.16
C GLY A 35 6.22 -16.48 -22.12
N SER A 36 4.98 -16.93 -21.90
CA SER A 36 3.85 -16.58 -22.78
C SER A 36 3.48 -15.09 -22.69
N MET A 37 3.50 -14.52 -21.48
CA MET A 37 3.22 -13.09 -21.28
C MET A 37 4.31 -12.22 -21.90
N ALA A 38 5.59 -12.61 -21.78
CA ALA A 38 6.69 -11.89 -22.43
C ALA A 38 6.57 -11.92 -23.96
N LEU A 39 6.23 -13.08 -24.56
CA LEU A 39 5.99 -13.19 -26.00
C LEU A 39 4.78 -12.34 -26.44
N TYR A 40 3.71 -12.32 -25.65
CA TYR A 40 2.54 -11.49 -25.94
C TYR A 40 2.90 -10.00 -25.93
N GLU A 41 3.59 -9.53 -24.90
CA GLU A 41 4.03 -8.13 -24.81
C GLU A 41 4.96 -7.76 -25.97
N LEU A 42 5.95 -8.59 -26.30
CA LEU A 42 6.85 -8.35 -27.44
C LEU A 42 6.12 -8.31 -28.78
N ALA A 43 5.00 -9.02 -28.92
CA ALA A 43 4.22 -9.02 -30.16
C ALA A 43 3.41 -7.74 -30.36
N VAL A 44 3.17 -6.95 -29.32
CA VAL A 44 2.33 -5.74 -29.36
C VAL A 44 3.06 -4.46 -28.95
N PHE A 45 4.25 -4.58 -28.34
CA PHE A 45 5.05 -3.45 -27.88
C PHE A 45 5.61 -2.64 -29.07
N ASP A 46 5.42 -1.32 -29.03
CA ASP A 46 6.04 -0.38 -29.95
C ASP A 46 7.30 0.24 -29.32
N PRO A 47 8.51 -0.05 -29.82
CA PRO A 47 9.75 0.52 -29.30
C PRO A 47 10.12 1.88 -29.92
N SER A 48 9.28 2.47 -30.77
CA SER A 48 9.63 3.63 -31.61
C SER A 48 9.88 4.91 -30.83
N ASP A 49 9.14 5.15 -29.74
CA ASP A 49 9.26 6.37 -28.94
C ASP A 49 9.33 6.11 -27.42
N PRO A 50 10.53 6.08 -26.81
CA PRO A 50 10.68 5.94 -25.36
C PRO A 50 10.38 7.23 -24.57
N VAL A 51 10.06 8.34 -25.24
CA VAL A 51 9.80 9.66 -24.64
C VAL A 51 8.32 9.80 -24.30
N LEU A 52 7.43 9.72 -25.29
CA LEU A 52 5.99 9.95 -25.13
C LEU A 52 5.15 8.67 -25.20
N ASP A 53 5.69 7.58 -25.79
CA ASP A 53 5.06 6.24 -25.77
C ASP A 53 5.90 5.15 -25.06
N PRO A 54 6.37 5.36 -23.81
CA PRO A 54 7.12 4.35 -23.08
C PRO A 54 6.25 3.14 -22.69
N MET A 55 6.90 2.01 -22.34
CA MET A 55 6.26 0.74 -22.00
C MET A 55 5.06 0.82 -21.03
N TRP A 56 5.07 1.75 -20.07
CA TRP A 56 4.00 1.89 -19.08
C TRP A 56 2.74 2.58 -19.63
N ARG A 57 2.85 3.32 -20.75
CA ARG A 57 1.71 3.85 -21.50
C ARG A 57 0.97 2.72 -22.21
N GLN A 58 1.72 1.86 -22.88
CA GLN A 58 1.24 0.73 -23.67
C GLN A 58 0.67 -0.43 -22.84
N GLY A 59 0.71 -0.35 -21.51
CA GLY A 59 0.17 -1.38 -20.61
C GLY A 59 1.07 -2.61 -20.46
N MET A 60 2.37 -2.47 -20.71
CA MET A 60 3.34 -3.56 -20.52
C MET A 60 3.52 -3.88 -19.03
N PHE A 61 3.50 -5.16 -18.69
CA PHE A 61 3.56 -5.64 -17.32
C PHE A 61 4.86 -6.39 -17.01
N VAL A 62 5.37 -7.24 -17.89
CA VAL A 62 6.58 -8.05 -17.63
C VAL A 62 7.86 -7.49 -18.25
N ILE A 63 7.79 -6.74 -19.36
CA ILE A 63 8.92 -5.97 -19.91
C ILE A 63 9.63 -5.13 -18.83
N PRO A 64 8.94 -4.31 -18.00
CA PRO A 64 9.63 -3.53 -16.98
C PRO A 64 10.41 -4.39 -15.97
N PHE A 65 9.99 -5.62 -15.68
CA PHE A 65 10.73 -6.51 -14.78
C PHE A 65 12.00 -7.06 -15.42
N MET A 66 11.96 -7.38 -16.71
CA MET A 66 13.14 -7.79 -17.48
C MET A 66 14.13 -6.63 -17.59
N THR A 67 13.65 -5.44 -17.96
CA THR A 67 14.45 -4.22 -18.09
C THR A 67 15.10 -3.80 -16.77
N ARG A 68 14.39 -3.94 -15.65
CA ARG A 68 14.91 -3.63 -14.32
C ARG A 68 16.20 -4.40 -13.98
N LEU A 69 16.37 -5.60 -14.53
CA LEU A 69 17.48 -6.51 -14.22
C LEU A 69 18.53 -6.62 -15.34
N GLY A 70 18.47 -5.76 -16.35
CA GLY A 70 19.53 -5.65 -17.36
C GLY A 70 19.15 -6.07 -18.78
N ILE A 71 17.93 -6.55 -19.01
CA ILE A 71 17.49 -6.95 -20.35
C ILE A 71 16.88 -5.74 -21.06
N THR A 72 17.66 -5.09 -21.92
CA THR A 72 17.25 -3.84 -22.59
C THR A 72 17.08 -3.99 -24.10
N ASN A 73 17.63 -5.04 -24.69
CA ASN A 73 17.78 -5.17 -26.14
C ASN A 73 16.91 -6.31 -26.68
N SER A 74 16.40 -6.13 -27.90
CA SER A 74 15.64 -7.13 -28.66
C SER A 74 16.45 -7.68 -29.84
N TRP A 75 16.16 -8.92 -30.24
CA TRP A 75 16.63 -9.49 -31.52
C TRP A 75 16.12 -8.75 -32.75
N GLY A 76 15.08 -7.92 -32.60
CA GLY A 76 14.61 -6.97 -33.61
C GLY A 76 15.53 -5.76 -33.84
N GLY A 77 16.66 -5.67 -33.14
CA GLY A 77 17.68 -4.64 -33.37
C GLY A 77 17.42 -3.30 -32.66
N TRP A 78 16.46 -3.26 -31.73
CA TRP A 78 16.15 -2.08 -30.92
C TRP A 78 16.53 -2.28 -29.45
N SER A 79 16.76 -1.17 -28.76
CA SER A 79 16.95 -1.06 -27.31
C SER A 79 15.86 -0.19 -26.70
N ILE A 80 15.46 -0.52 -25.48
CA ILE A 80 14.37 0.16 -24.76
C ILE A 80 14.61 1.65 -24.51
N THR A 81 15.86 2.11 -24.61
CA THR A 81 16.22 3.52 -24.50
C THR A 81 16.24 4.24 -25.85
N GLY A 82 15.64 3.65 -26.90
CA GLY A 82 15.55 4.23 -28.25
C GLY A 82 16.79 4.02 -29.15
N GLY A 83 17.78 3.25 -28.68
CA GLY A 83 18.99 2.95 -29.45
C GLY A 83 18.82 1.78 -30.43
N THR A 84 19.64 1.75 -31.48
CA THR A 84 19.76 0.58 -32.37
C THR A 84 20.88 -0.34 -31.91
N VAL A 85 20.69 -1.66 -31.98
CA VAL A 85 21.66 -2.66 -31.53
C VAL A 85 21.88 -3.71 -32.62
N THR A 86 23.14 -3.88 -33.05
CA THR A 86 23.49 -4.87 -34.10
C THR A 86 23.54 -6.30 -33.58
N ASN A 87 24.02 -6.50 -32.35
CA ASN A 87 24.10 -7.81 -31.71
C ASN A 87 23.67 -7.71 -30.23
N PRO A 88 22.40 -8.00 -29.92
CA PRO A 88 21.88 -8.00 -28.55
C PRO A 88 22.36 -9.19 -27.71
N GLY A 89 23.09 -10.15 -28.29
CA GLY A 89 23.49 -11.39 -27.63
C GLY A 89 22.33 -12.37 -27.43
N ILE A 90 22.57 -13.40 -26.62
CA ILE A 90 21.56 -14.44 -26.32
C ILE A 90 20.49 -13.91 -25.36
N TRP A 91 20.89 -13.10 -24.38
CA TRP A 91 19.99 -12.57 -23.33
C TRP A 91 19.27 -11.31 -23.77
N SER A 92 18.38 -11.45 -24.75
CA SER A 92 17.37 -10.46 -25.14
C SER A 92 16.03 -10.77 -24.46
N TYR A 93 15.01 -9.92 -24.67
CA TYR A 93 13.65 -10.23 -24.22
C TYR A 93 13.13 -11.57 -24.80
N GLU A 94 13.40 -11.85 -26.07
CA GLU A 94 13.04 -13.10 -26.74
C GLU A 94 13.80 -14.29 -26.14
N GLY A 95 15.10 -14.12 -25.86
CA GLY A 95 15.91 -15.15 -25.22
C GLY A 95 15.40 -15.52 -23.83
N VAL A 96 15.01 -14.54 -23.03
CA VAL A 96 14.40 -14.76 -21.71
C VAL A 96 13.06 -15.48 -21.85
N ALA A 97 12.20 -15.06 -22.78
CA ALA A 97 10.92 -15.71 -23.00
C ALA A 97 11.08 -17.17 -23.44
N GLY A 98 11.98 -17.44 -24.40
CA GLY A 98 12.31 -18.79 -24.86
C GLY A 98 12.85 -19.68 -23.74
N ALA A 99 13.74 -19.16 -22.90
CA ALA A 99 14.27 -19.89 -21.75
C ALA A 99 13.17 -20.33 -20.76
N HIS A 100 12.19 -19.45 -20.49
CA HIS A 100 11.07 -19.76 -19.59
C HIS A 100 10.13 -20.83 -20.17
N ILE A 101 9.87 -20.81 -21.48
CA ILE A 101 9.05 -21.84 -22.15
C ILE A 101 9.75 -23.20 -22.12
N VAL A 102 11.05 -23.25 -22.43
CA VAL A 102 11.82 -24.51 -22.37
C VAL A 102 11.86 -25.05 -20.94
N PHE A 103 12.13 -24.19 -19.95
CA PHE A 103 12.14 -24.58 -18.54
C PHE A 103 10.76 -25.11 -18.08
N SER A 104 9.67 -24.45 -18.50
CA SER A 104 8.31 -24.93 -18.23
C SER A 104 8.09 -26.36 -18.75
N GLY A 105 8.50 -26.65 -19.99
CA GLY A 105 8.42 -27.99 -20.57
C GLY A 105 9.24 -29.03 -19.81
N LEU A 106 10.46 -28.69 -19.38
CA LEU A 106 11.30 -29.58 -18.57
C LEU A 106 10.67 -29.89 -17.21
N CYS A 107 10.13 -28.87 -16.51
CA CYS A 107 9.41 -29.06 -15.26
C CYS A 107 8.16 -29.92 -15.45
N PHE A 108 7.39 -29.70 -16.52
CA PHE A 108 6.21 -30.50 -16.82
C PHE A 108 6.54 -31.99 -16.93
N LEU A 109 7.61 -32.35 -17.66
CA LEU A 109 8.06 -33.73 -17.78
C LEU A 109 8.52 -34.31 -16.44
N ALA A 110 9.27 -33.53 -15.64
CA ALA A 110 9.70 -33.94 -14.31
C ALA A 110 8.52 -34.16 -13.34
N ALA A 111 7.47 -33.34 -13.44
CA ALA A 111 6.25 -33.51 -12.65
C ALA A 111 5.57 -34.86 -12.94
N ILE A 112 5.45 -35.24 -14.22
CA ILE A 112 4.89 -36.54 -14.62
C ILE A 112 5.73 -37.69 -14.04
N TRP A 113 7.06 -37.59 -14.15
CA TRP A 113 7.96 -38.61 -13.60
C TRP A 113 7.76 -38.79 -12.09
N HIS A 114 7.76 -37.70 -11.31
CA HIS A 114 7.57 -37.76 -9.85
C HIS A 114 6.18 -38.23 -9.44
N TRP A 115 5.15 -38.02 -10.28
CA TRP A 115 3.81 -38.53 -10.02
C TRP A 115 3.77 -40.06 -10.12
N VAL A 116 4.41 -40.61 -11.16
CA VAL A 116 4.45 -42.05 -11.44
C VAL A 116 5.33 -42.77 -10.43
N TYR A 117 6.53 -42.24 -10.18
CA TYR A 117 7.53 -42.83 -9.27
C TYR A 117 7.48 -42.16 -7.89
N TRP A 118 6.31 -42.22 -7.25
CA TRP A 118 6.06 -41.56 -5.96
C TRP A 118 6.60 -42.33 -4.75
N ASP A 119 6.63 -43.67 -4.84
CA ASP A 119 7.02 -44.57 -3.75
C ASP A 119 8.54 -44.83 -3.75
N LEU A 120 9.30 -43.84 -3.31
CA LEU A 120 10.76 -43.91 -3.22
C LEU A 120 11.19 -44.14 -1.77
N GLU A 121 12.19 -45.00 -1.56
CA GLU A 121 12.73 -45.31 -0.22
C GLU A 121 13.15 -44.06 0.56
N ILE A 122 13.65 -43.02 -0.12
CA ILE A 122 14.04 -41.75 0.50
C ILE A 122 12.90 -41.06 1.28
N PHE A 123 11.65 -41.33 0.93
CA PHE A 123 10.49 -40.77 1.63
C PHE A 123 10.02 -41.64 2.80
N CYS A 124 10.51 -42.88 2.92
CA CYS A 124 10.10 -43.83 3.94
C CYS A 124 11.05 -43.81 5.15
N ASP A 125 10.52 -43.66 6.37
CA ASP A 125 11.32 -43.87 7.58
C ASP A 125 11.51 -45.38 7.81
N GLU A 126 12.73 -45.88 7.66
CA GLU A 126 13.10 -47.29 7.85
C GLU A 126 12.59 -47.87 9.18
N ARG A 127 12.49 -47.06 10.23
CA ARG A 127 12.04 -47.51 11.55
C ARG A 127 10.54 -47.78 11.62
N THR A 128 9.75 -47.13 10.76
CA THR A 128 8.27 -47.19 10.83
C THR A 128 7.63 -47.71 9.55
N GLY A 129 8.36 -47.77 8.44
CA GLY A 129 7.82 -48.12 7.13
C GLY A 129 6.83 -47.10 6.58
N LYS A 130 6.82 -45.87 7.10
CA LYS A 130 5.83 -44.82 6.75
C LYS A 130 6.51 -43.60 6.13
N PRO A 131 5.78 -42.84 5.29
CA PRO A 131 6.26 -41.57 4.80
C PRO A 131 6.63 -40.60 5.94
N SER A 132 7.80 -40.00 5.86
CA SER A 132 8.25 -39.01 6.84
C SER A 132 9.10 -37.91 6.19
N LEU A 133 8.96 -36.68 6.68
CA LEU A 133 9.77 -35.54 6.25
C LEU A 133 10.35 -34.83 7.48
N ASP A 134 11.67 -34.70 7.54
CA ASP A 134 12.36 -33.94 8.58
C ASP A 134 12.32 -32.44 8.26
N LEU A 135 11.12 -31.84 8.39
CA LEU A 135 10.83 -30.45 8.00
C LEU A 135 11.83 -29.42 8.54
N PRO A 136 12.30 -29.47 9.81
CA PRO A 136 13.30 -28.51 10.31
C PRO A 136 14.63 -28.58 9.55
N LYS A 137 15.06 -29.77 9.15
CA LYS A 137 16.31 -29.94 8.39
C LYS A 137 16.13 -29.50 6.95
N ILE A 138 15.00 -29.84 6.32
CA ILE A 138 14.63 -29.36 4.97
C ILE A 138 14.63 -27.82 4.94
N PHE A 139 14.08 -27.18 5.98
CA PHE A 139 14.13 -25.73 6.14
C PHE A 139 15.58 -25.21 6.18
N GLY A 140 16.48 -25.84 6.95
CA GLY A 140 17.89 -25.47 6.98
C GLY A 140 18.58 -25.57 5.62
N ILE A 141 18.31 -26.64 4.84
CA ILE A 141 18.82 -26.81 3.47
C ILE A 141 18.31 -25.67 2.57
N HIS A 142 17.01 -25.43 2.53
CA HIS A 142 16.42 -24.40 1.66
C HIS A 142 16.86 -22.99 2.05
N LEU A 143 16.98 -22.69 3.35
CA LEU A 143 17.44 -21.40 3.84
C LEU A 143 18.91 -21.15 3.48
N PHE A 144 19.77 -22.18 3.59
CA PHE A 144 21.16 -22.10 3.17
C PHE A 144 21.25 -21.78 1.66
N LEU A 145 20.53 -22.52 0.82
CA LEU A 145 20.50 -22.29 -0.63
C LEU A 145 19.96 -20.91 -0.99
N ALA A 146 18.89 -20.46 -0.32
CA ALA A 146 18.36 -19.11 -0.49
C ALA A 146 19.36 -18.03 -0.07
N GLY A 147 20.12 -18.26 1.01
CA GLY A 147 21.21 -17.38 1.44
C GLY A 147 22.32 -17.26 0.41
N VAL A 148 22.79 -18.39 -0.14
CA VAL A 148 23.82 -18.42 -1.20
C VAL A 148 23.32 -17.69 -2.45
N ALA A 149 22.10 -17.96 -2.89
CA ALA A 149 21.51 -17.31 -4.06
C ALA A 149 21.35 -15.79 -3.86
N CYS A 150 20.85 -15.37 -2.69
CA CYS A 150 20.68 -13.95 -2.34
C CYS A 150 22.02 -13.21 -2.30
N PHE A 151 23.02 -13.81 -1.65
CA PHE A 151 24.38 -13.27 -1.61
C PHE A 151 24.96 -13.13 -3.02
N GLY A 152 24.88 -14.19 -3.83
CA GLY A 152 25.40 -14.17 -5.20
C GLY A 152 24.73 -13.12 -6.08
N PHE A 153 23.40 -12.98 -5.98
CA PHE A 153 22.67 -11.95 -6.70
C PHE A 153 23.14 -10.54 -6.31
N GLY A 154 23.26 -10.24 -5.01
CA GLY A 154 23.75 -8.96 -4.52
C GLY A 154 25.21 -8.69 -4.90
N ALA A 155 26.09 -9.66 -4.67
CA ALA A 155 27.54 -9.51 -4.82
C ALA A 155 28.01 -9.49 -6.28
N PHE A 156 27.29 -10.16 -7.19
CA PHE A 156 27.72 -10.33 -8.58
C PHE A 156 26.80 -9.66 -9.60
N HIS A 157 25.48 -9.87 -9.50
CA HIS A 157 24.52 -9.36 -10.48
C HIS A 157 24.30 -7.86 -10.29
N VAL A 158 23.91 -7.45 -9.07
CA VAL A 158 23.53 -6.06 -8.77
C VAL A 158 24.74 -5.10 -8.81
N THR A 159 25.88 -5.54 -8.28
CA THR A 159 27.13 -4.76 -8.32
C THR A 159 27.70 -4.59 -9.72
N GLY A 160 27.25 -5.41 -10.67
CA GLY A 160 27.84 -5.49 -12.00
C GLY A 160 29.25 -6.08 -12.01
N LEU A 161 29.67 -6.77 -10.94
CA LEU A 161 30.98 -7.43 -10.88
C LEU A 161 31.07 -8.60 -11.87
N TYR A 162 29.96 -9.33 -12.07
CA TYR A 162 29.86 -10.40 -13.06
C TYR A 162 28.51 -10.41 -13.81
N GLY A 163 27.53 -9.63 -13.36
CA GLY A 163 26.28 -9.40 -14.09
C GLY A 163 26.17 -7.99 -14.68
N PRO A 164 25.00 -7.63 -15.23
CA PRO A 164 24.79 -6.34 -15.91
C PRO A 164 24.51 -5.16 -14.96
N GLY A 165 24.30 -5.41 -13.66
CA GLY A 165 23.76 -4.41 -12.74
C GLY A 165 22.24 -4.35 -12.77
N ILE A 166 21.68 -3.21 -12.38
CA ILE A 166 20.22 -2.96 -12.34
C ILE A 166 19.88 -1.60 -12.92
N TRP A 167 18.59 -1.37 -13.21
CA TRP A 167 18.11 -0.06 -13.64
C TRP A 167 18.27 1.00 -12.54
N VAL A 168 18.84 2.14 -12.90
CA VAL A 168 18.93 3.34 -12.05
C VAL A 168 18.63 4.56 -12.92
N SER A 169 18.04 5.59 -12.31
CA SER A 169 17.69 6.84 -12.97
C SER A 169 18.09 8.04 -12.13
N ASP A 170 18.12 9.21 -12.77
CA ASP A 170 18.06 10.50 -12.07
C ASP A 170 16.69 10.68 -11.37
N PRO A 171 16.58 11.64 -10.42
CA PRO A 171 15.36 11.85 -9.62
C PRO A 171 14.07 12.12 -10.42
N TYR A 172 14.20 12.62 -11.65
CA TYR A 172 13.07 13.00 -12.50
C TYR A 172 12.80 12.00 -13.63
N GLY A 173 13.48 10.85 -13.68
CA GLY A 173 13.16 9.79 -14.64
C GLY A 173 13.48 10.12 -16.09
N LEU A 174 14.54 10.89 -16.35
CA LEU A 174 14.87 11.38 -17.69
C LEU A 174 15.97 10.55 -18.36
N THR A 175 16.89 10.01 -17.57
CA THR A 175 18.17 9.43 -18.01
C THR A 175 18.40 8.02 -17.47
N GLY A 176 17.34 7.27 -17.24
CA GLY A 176 17.43 5.92 -16.72
C GLY A 176 18.18 4.98 -17.65
N LYS A 177 18.98 4.12 -17.03
CA LYS A 177 19.74 3.07 -17.70
C LYS A 177 20.12 1.96 -16.72
N VAL A 178 20.52 0.83 -17.27
CA VAL A 178 21.13 -0.24 -16.48
C VAL A 178 22.55 0.17 -16.12
N GLN A 179 22.94 0.02 -14.85
CA GLN A 179 24.29 0.28 -14.39
C GLN A 179 24.68 -0.59 -13.19
N SER A 180 25.98 -0.75 -13.00
CA SER A 180 26.58 -1.29 -11.78
C SER A 180 26.22 -0.43 -10.56
N VAL A 181 25.93 -1.07 -9.43
CA VAL A 181 25.57 -0.37 -8.19
C VAL A 181 26.55 -0.71 -7.07
N ASN A 182 27.26 0.30 -6.55
CA ASN A 182 28.12 0.14 -5.39
C ASN A 182 27.27 0.02 -4.10
N PRO A 183 27.49 -0.99 -3.23
CA PRO A 183 26.75 -1.11 -1.98
C PRO A 183 26.98 0.08 -1.03
N ALA A 184 25.89 0.52 -0.40
CA ALA A 184 25.91 1.54 0.64
C ALA A 184 25.70 0.88 2.01
N TRP A 185 26.62 1.13 2.95
CA TRP A 185 26.65 0.47 4.26
C TRP A 185 26.27 1.40 5.42
N GLY A 186 26.19 2.71 5.18
CA GLY A 186 25.74 3.68 6.16
C GLY A 186 24.22 3.74 6.28
N VAL A 187 23.72 4.79 6.93
CA VAL A 187 22.28 4.99 7.16
C VAL A 187 21.52 5.17 5.84
N GLU A 188 22.18 5.75 4.84
CA GLU A 188 21.65 5.92 3.48
C GLU A 188 21.33 4.59 2.78
N GLY A 189 21.92 3.48 3.20
CA GLY A 189 21.57 2.14 2.69
C GLY A 189 20.15 1.70 3.05
N PHE A 190 19.48 2.38 3.99
CA PHE A 190 18.08 2.14 4.33
C PHE A 190 17.11 3.12 3.67
N ASP A 191 17.62 4.11 2.92
CA ASP A 191 16.78 4.99 2.12
C ASP A 191 16.19 4.20 0.93
N PRO A 192 14.85 4.11 0.79
CA PRO A 192 14.23 3.35 -0.28
C PRO A 192 14.53 3.88 -1.69
N PHE A 193 15.14 5.07 -1.82
CA PHE A 193 15.51 5.68 -3.10
C PHE A 193 17.02 5.61 -3.40
N VAL A 194 17.86 5.06 -2.51
CA VAL A 194 19.29 4.86 -2.75
C VAL A 194 19.55 3.43 -3.23
N PRO A 195 19.93 3.20 -4.51
CA PRO A 195 20.10 1.85 -5.04
C PRO A 195 21.19 1.04 -4.32
N GLY A 196 22.22 1.71 -3.76
CA GLY A 196 23.29 1.07 -3.00
C GLY A 196 22.78 0.25 -1.81
N GLY A 197 21.63 0.63 -1.23
CA GLY A 197 20.95 -0.13 -0.18
C GLY A 197 20.47 -1.52 -0.65
N ILE A 198 20.13 -1.67 -1.94
CA ILE A 198 19.68 -2.94 -2.51
C ILE A 198 20.85 -3.94 -2.53
N ALA A 199 22.03 -3.50 -2.97
CA ALA A 199 23.21 -4.36 -3.03
C ALA A 199 23.65 -4.80 -1.62
N SER A 200 23.77 -3.86 -0.68
CA SER A 200 24.15 -4.16 0.70
C SER A 200 23.12 -5.03 1.41
N HIS A 201 21.82 -4.82 1.17
CA HIS A 201 20.74 -5.67 1.67
C HIS A 201 20.93 -7.13 1.23
N HIS A 202 21.11 -7.40 -0.06
CA HIS A 202 21.25 -8.77 -0.58
C HIS A 202 22.52 -9.46 -0.06
N ILE A 203 23.64 -8.74 0.00
CA ILE A 203 24.90 -9.26 0.53
C ILE A 203 24.75 -9.63 2.02
N ALA A 204 24.21 -8.71 2.83
CA ALA A 204 24.04 -8.92 4.27
C ALA A 204 23.00 -10.01 4.59
N ALA A 205 21.82 -9.94 3.96
CA ALA A 205 20.75 -10.92 4.15
C ALA A 205 21.14 -12.30 3.63
N GLY A 206 21.86 -12.37 2.50
CA GLY A 206 22.41 -13.62 1.97
C GLY A 206 23.41 -14.26 2.93
N THR A 207 24.36 -13.47 3.46
CA THR A 207 25.32 -13.94 4.46
C THR A 207 24.61 -14.47 5.72
N LEU A 208 23.64 -13.73 6.24
CA LEU A 208 22.86 -14.16 7.40
C LEU A 208 22.04 -15.42 7.09
N GLY A 209 21.45 -15.53 5.91
CA GLY A 209 20.72 -16.72 5.46
C GLY A 209 21.59 -17.97 5.40
N ILE A 210 22.84 -17.84 4.95
CA ILE A 210 23.83 -18.94 4.97
C ILE A 210 24.08 -19.40 6.40
N LEU A 211 24.40 -18.46 7.30
CA LEU A 211 24.70 -18.77 8.71
C LEU A 211 23.49 -19.39 9.43
N ALA A 212 22.30 -18.83 9.21
CA ALA A 212 21.06 -19.34 9.77
C ALA A 212 20.69 -20.72 9.19
N GLY A 213 20.90 -20.95 7.89
CA GLY A 213 20.73 -22.25 7.26
C GLY A 213 21.64 -23.32 7.90
N LEU A 214 22.93 -23.00 8.09
CA LEU A 214 23.88 -23.87 8.78
C LEU A 214 23.48 -24.13 10.24
N PHE A 215 22.99 -23.12 10.96
CA PHE A 215 22.46 -23.28 12.31
C PHE A 215 21.29 -24.28 12.32
N HIS A 216 20.32 -24.13 11.42
CA HIS A 216 19.16 -25.01 11.32
C HIS A 216 19.49 -26.44 10.86
N LEU A 217 20.61 -26.62 10.15
CA LEU A 217 21.17 -27.95 9.85
C LEU A 217 21.87 -28.59 11.05
N SER A 218 22.52 -27.77 11.88
CA SER A 218 23.34 -28.23 13.00
C SER A 218 22.55 -28.44 14.29
N VAL A 219 21.41 -27.75 14.46
CA VAL A 219 20.67 -27.70 15.72
C VAL A 219 19.25 -28.25 15.56
N ARG A 220 18.87 -29.21 16.41
CA ARG A 220 17.50 -29.72 16.47
C ARG A 220 16.58 -28.74 17.21
N PRO A 221 15.31 -28.61 16.80
CA PRO A 221 14.36 -27.76 17.51
C PRO A 221 14.20 -28.19 18.98
N PRO A 222 14.10 -27.24 19.93
CA PRO A 222 13.72 -27.53 21.29
C PRO A 222 12.38 -28.26 21.35
N GLN A 223 12.26 -29.28 22.21
CA GLN A 223 11.05 -30.10 22.33
C GLN A 223 9.78 -29.26 22.57
N ARG A 224 9.90 -28.19 23.38
CA ARG A 224 8.79 -27.26 23.66
C ARG A 224 8.28 -26.58 22.38
N LEU A 225 9.19 -26.11 21.53
CA LEU A 225 8.83 -25.48 20.25
C LEU A 225 8.30 -26.51 19.24
N TYR A 226 8.92 -27.69 19.17
CA TYR A 226 8.47 -28.77 18.31
C TYR A 226 7.01 -29.16 18.60
N LYS A 227 6.66 -29.31 19.89
CA LYS A 227 5.29 -29.60 20.33
C LYS A 227 4.37 -28.39 20.16
N GLY A 228 4.79 -27.21 20.60
CA GLY A 228 3.98 -26.00 20.58
C GLY A 228 3.57 -25.56 19.17
N LEU A 229 4.48 -25.68 18.21
CA LEU A 229 4.25 -25.33 16.80
C LEU A 229 3.86 -26.53 15.93
N ARG A 230 3.65 -27.72 16.52
CA ARG A 230 3.27 -28.94 15.78
C ARG A 230 4.20 -29.22 14.58
N MET A 231 5.52 -29.11 14.76
CA MET A 231 6.52 -29.19 13.67
C MET A 231 6.57 -30.54 12.91
N GLY A 232 5.86 -31.57 13.38
CA GLY A 232 5.65 -32.82 12.64
C GLY A 232 4.51 -32.77 11.62
N ASN A 233 3.75 -31.65 11.54
CA ASN A 233 2.66 -31.46 10.59
C ASN A 233 3.07 -30.43 9.52
N ILE A 234 3.10 -30.85 8.25
CA ILE A 234 3.47 -29.96 7.12
C ILE A 234 2.53 -28.74 6.99
N GLU A 235 1.28 -28.84 7.46
CA GLU A 235 0.34 -27.73 7.41
C GLU A 235 0.77 -26.54 8.29
N THR A 236 1.61 -26.76 9.31
CA THR A 236 2.21 -25.65 10.07
C THR A 236 3.15 -24.83 9.20
N VAL A 237 3.90 -25.49 8.32
CA VAL A 237 4.82 -24.84 7.38
C VAL A 237 3.99 -24.05 6.39
N LEU A 238 2.95 -24.66 5.81
CA LEU A 238 2.02 -23.97 4.91
C LEU A 238 1.45 -22.68 5.54
N SER A 239 0.94 -22.76 6.77
CA SER A 239 0.41 -21.59 7.49
C SER A 239 1.46 -20.49 7.66
N SER A 240 2.66 -20.83 8.15
CA SER A 240 3.74 -19.84 8.36
C SER A 240 4.29 -19.27 7.05
N SER A 241 4.36 -20.06 5.99
CA SER A 241 4.81 -19.63 4.66
C SER A 241 3.81 -18.67 4.04
N ILE A 242 2.51 -18.95 4.13
CA ILE A 242 1.46 -18.02 3.69
C ILE A 242 1.59 -16.68 4.44
N ALA A 243 1.92 -16.72 5.74
CA ALA A 243 2.15 -15.50 6.51
C ALA A 243 3.30 -14.64 5.97
N ALA A 244 4.44 -15.27 5.67
CA ALA A 244 5.58 -14.60 5.06
C ALA A 244 5.24 -14.05 3.66
N VAL A 245 4.48 -14.81 2.86
CA VAL A 245 4.09 -14.41 1.50
C VAL A 245 3.16 -13.19 1.52
N PHE A 246 2.12 -13.15 2.36
CA PHE A 246 1.24 -11.99 2.39
C PHE A 246 1.94 -10.74 2.93
N PHE A 247 2.88 -10.92 3.88
CA PHE A 247 3.71 -9.81 4.36
C PHE A 247 4.53 -9.23 3.20
N ALA A 248 5.24 -10.06 2.44
CA ALA A 248 5.98 -9.63 1.27
C ALA A 248 5.08 -8.96 0.21
N ALA A 249 3.87 -9.50 -0.02
CA ALA A 249 2.90 -8.93 -0.95
C ALA A 249 2.44 -7.51 -0.55
N PHE A 250 2.21 -7.25 0.75
CA PHE A 250 1.93 -5.88 1.23
C PHE A 250 3.12 -4.94 1.05
N VAL A 251 4.34 -5.40 1.32
CA VAL A 251 5.55 -4.60 1.15
C VAL A 251 5.72 -4.18 -0.31
N VAL A 252 5.61 -5.11 -1.27
CA VAL A 252 5.77 -4.78 -2.70
C VAL A 252 4.61 -3.94 -3.24
N ALA A 253 3.38 -4.12 -2.75
CA ALA A 253 2.27 -3.25 -3.11
C ALA A 253 2.51 -1.81 -2.65
N GLY A 254 3.05 -1.64 -1.44
CA GLY A 254 3.44 -0.36 -0.87
C GLY A 254 4.58 0.32 -1.64
N THR A 255 5.70 -0.37 -1.85
CA THR A 255 6.85 0.22 -2.58
C THR A 255 6.50 0.54 -4.03
N MET A 256 5.67 -0.27 -4.69
CA MET A 256 5.13 0.07 -6.00
C MET A 256 4.25 1.32 -5.96
N TRP A 257 3.42 1.51 -4.95
CA TRP A 257 2.53 2.68 -4.90
C TRP A 257 3.24 3.99 -4.56
N TYR A 258 4.16 3.95 -3.59
CA TYR A 258 4.90 5.12 -3.12
C TYR A 258 6.13 5.45 -3.98
N GLY A 259 6.65 4.47 -4.72
CA GLY A 259 7.92 4.58 -5.42
C GLY A 259 9.10 4.17 -4.54
N SER A 260 10.13 3.63 -5.19
CA SER A 260 11.42 3.23 -4.62
C SER A 260 12.45 3.11 -5.74
N ALA A 261 13.72 2.92 -5.40
CA ALA A 261 14.78 2.60 -6.36
C ALA A 261 14.48 1.32 -7.19
N THR A 262 13.62 0.42 -6.68
CA THR A 262 13.22 -0.82 -7.38
C THR A 262 11.96 -0.68 -8.25
N THR A 263 11.29 0.48 -8.20
CA THR A 263 10.08 0.77 -8.98
C THR A 263 10.21 2.12 -9.72
N PRO A 264 11.24 2.27 -10.58
CA PRO A 264 11.54 3.53 -11.27
C PRO A 264 10.38 3.96 -12.20
N ILE A 265 10.19 5.28 -12.32
CA ILE A 265 9.05 5.84 -13.05
C ILE A 265 9.10 5.60 -14.56
N GLU A 266 10.29 5.42 -15.14
CA GLU A 266 10.45 5.10 -16.57
C GLU A 266 9.97 3.70 -16.94
N LEU A 267 9.89 2.80 -15.95
CA LEU A 267 9.44 1.41 -16.17
C LEU A 267 7.96 1.23 -15.80
N PHE A 268 7.47 1.94 -14.77
CA PHE A 268 6.13 1.72 -14.22
C PHE A 268 5.19 2.94 -14.30
N GLY A 269 5.67 4.07 -14.81
CA GLY A 269 4.99 5.36 -14.79
C GLY A 269 5.20 6.12 -13.47
N PRO A 270 4.86 7.42 -13.45
CA PRO A 270 4.98 8.26 -12.26
C PRO A 270 4.03 7.81 -11.13
N THR A 271 4.20 8.37 -9.94
CA THR A 271 3.31 8.14 -8.81
C THR A 271 2.30 9.27 -8.69
N ARG A 272 1.15 9.00 -8.04
CA ARG A 272 0.16 10.05 -7.76
C ARG A 272 0.71 11.18 -6.88
N TYR A 273 1.70 10.88 -6.04
CA TYR A 273 2.25 11.85 -5.07
C TYR A 273 3.04 12.93 -5.79
N GLN A 274 3.66 12.60 -6.92
CA GLN A 274 4.36 13.55 -7.77
C GLN A 274 3.39 14.57 -8.38
N TRP A 275 2.18 14.14 -8.77
CA TRP A 275 1.11 15.05 -9.19
C TRP A 275 0.59 15.91 -8.04
N ASP A 276 0.22 15.28 -6.92
CA ASP A 276 -0.42 15.98 -5.79
C ASP A 276 0.48 17.07 -5.18
N GLN A 277 1.80 16.90 -5.25
CA GLN A 277 2.80 17.83 -4.74
C GLN A 277 3.34 18.80 -5.80
N GLY A 278 2.94 18.65 -7.07
CA GLY A 278 3.49 19.43 -8.18
C GLY A 278 4.99 19.19 -8.38
N TYR A 279 5.46 17.96 -8.20
CA TYR A 279 6.89 17.60 -8.22
C TYR A 279 7.57 17.96 -9.54
N PHE A 280 7.00 17.54 -10.68
CA PHE A 280 7.55 17.84 -11.99
C PHE A 280 7.33 19.32 -12.36
N GLN A 281 6.15 19.86 -12.06
CA GLN A 281 5.84 21.28 -12.22
C GLN A 281 6.92 22.17 -11.57
N GLN A 282 7.28 21.91 -10.30
CA GLN A 282 8.29 22.70 -9.58
C GLN A 282 9.66 22.64 -10.26
N GLU A 283 10.09 21.47 -10.74
CA GLU A 283 11.36 21.35 -11.46
C GLU A 283 11.35 22.08 -12.80
N ILE A 284 10.23 22.01 -13.54
CA ILE A 284 10.04 22.76 -14.79
C ILE A 284 10.18 24.26 -14.51
N TYR A 285 9.43 24.80 -13.55
CA TYR A 285 9.54 26.22 -13.18
C TYR A 285 10.94 26.60 -12.73
N ARG A 286 11.61 25.76 -11.93
CA ARG A 286 12.99 26.00 -11.51
C ARG A 286 13.95 26.12 -12.69
N ARG A 287 13.83 25.24 -13.70
CA ARG A 287 14.65 25.28 -14.93
C ARG A 287 14.35 26.50 -15.78
N VAL A 288 13.08 26.85 -15.96
CA VAL A 288 12.66 28.04 -16.71
C VAL A 288 13.17 29.31 -16.01
N SER A 289 12.98 29.44 -14.69
CA SER A 289 13.46 30.59 -13.92
C SER A 289 14.98 30.74 -13.99
N ALA A 290 15.73 29.65 -14.00
CA ALA A 290 17.18 29.69 -14.19
C ALA A 290 17.56 30.21 -15.59
N GLY A 291 16.88 29.74 -16.65
CA GLY A 291 17.09 30.26 -18.01
C GLY A 291 16.77 31.75 -18.13
N LEU A 292 15.67 32.20 -17.52
CA LEU A 292 15.31 33.63 -17.48
C LEU A 292 16.34 34.48 -16.71
N ALA A 293 16.89 33.95 -15.61
CA ALA A 293 17.96 34.62 -14.87
C ALA A 293 19.27 34.74 -15.66
N GLU A 294 19.48 33.85 -16.63
CA GLU A 294 20.57 33.91 -17.63
C GLU A 294 20.24 34.84 -18.82
N ASN A 295 19.21 35.70 -18.70
CA ASN A 295 18.73 36.62 -19.73
C ASN A 295 18.20 35.94 -21.01
N GLN A 296 17.72 34.71 -20.92
CA GLN A 296 17.02 34.05 -22.02
C GLN A 296 15.60 34.61 -22.13
N SER A 297 15.06 34.67 -23.34
CA SER A 297 13.64 34.96 -23.56
C SER A 297 12.76 33.82 -23.01
N LEU A 298 11.47 34.10 -22.78
CA LEU A 298 10.50 33.06 -22.39
C LEU A 298 10.47 31.90 -23.39
N SER A 299 10.49 32.21 -24.68
CA SER A 299 10.50 31.20 -25.74
C SER A 299 11.73 30.29 -25.66
N GLU A 300 12.92 30.87 -25.48
CA GLU A 300 14.16 30.10 -25.34
C GLU A 300 14.18 29.26 -24.06
N ALA A 301 13.74 29.82 -22.93
CA ALA A 301 13.73 29.12 -21.64
C ALA A 301 12.77 27.91 -21.66
N TRP A 302 11.56 28.08 -22.19
CA TRP A 302 10.58 26.99 -22.32
C TRP A 302 10.97 25.96 -23.39
N SER A 303 11.63 26.37 -24.47
CA SER A 303 12.11 25.45 -25.52
C SER A 303 13.24 24.52 -25.03
N LYS A 304 13.87 24.82 -23.90
CA LYS A 304 14.88 23.96 -23.26
C LYS A 304 14.29 22.90 -22.33
N ILE A 305 12.98 22.92 -22.08
CA ILE A 305 12.32 21.91 -21.25
C ILE A 305 12.17 20.61 -22.06
N PRO A 306 12.69 19.47 -21.56
CA PRO A 306 12.53 18.20 -22.24
C PRO A 306 11.05 17.78 -22.28
N GLU A 307 10.58 17.30 -23.43
CA GLU A 307 9.20 16.82 -23.58
C GLU A 307 8.88 15.69 -22.59
N LYS A 308 9.82 14.78 -22.33
CA LYS A 308 9.68 13.73 -21.30
C LYS A 308 9.33 14.30 -19.92
N LEU A 309 9.95 15.41 -19.54
CA LEU A 309 9.72 16.07 -18.25
C LEU A 309 8.33 16.73 -18.22
N ALA A 310 7.96 17.42 -19.30
CA ALA A 310 6.62 17.99 -19.46
C ALA A 310 5.54 16.90 -19.44
N PHE A 311 5.80 15.74 -20.04
CA PHE A 311 4.85 14.64 -20.11
C PHE A 311 4.59 13.99 -18.76
N TYR A 312 5.58 13.94 -17.87
CA TYR A 312 5.33 13.54 -16.49
C TYR A 312 4.45 14.54 -15.72
N ASP A 313 4.41 15.82 -16.13
CA ASP A 313 3.57 16.86 -15.54
C ASP A 313 2.16 16.94 -16.16
N TYR A 314 1.64 15.79 -16.60
CA TYR A 314 0.30 15.60 -17.16
C TYR A 314 -0.50 14.59 -16.34
N ILE A 315 -1.71 14.95 -15.91
CA ILE A 315 -2.54 14.10 -15.02
C ILE A 315 -2.98 12.79 -15.67
N GLY A 316 -2.99 12.70 -17.01
CA GLY A 316 -3.32 11.43 -17.69
C GLY A 316 -2.32 10.33 -17.36
N ASN A 317 -1.10 10.68 -16.96
CA ASN A 317 -0.06 9.75 -16.53
C ASN A 317 -0.13 9.42 -15.02
N ASN A 318 -1.02 10.05 -14.26
CA ASN A 318 -1.22 9.76 -12.84
C ASN A 318 -1.97 8.41 -12.67
N PRO A 319 -1.38 7.40 -11.99
CA PRO A 319 -1.97 6.07 -11.87
C PRO A 319 -3.29 6.07 -11.07
N ALA A 320 -3.62 7.14 -10.36
CA ALA A 320 -4.85 7.28 -9.57
C ALA A 320 -6.05 7.86 -10.35
N LYS A 321 -5.99 7.95 -11.69
CA LYS A 321 -7.11 8.42 -12.55
C LYS A 321 -7.89 7.31 -13.26
N GLY A 322 -7.40 6.07 -13.21
CA GLY A 322 -8.05 4.92 -13.84
C GLY A 322 -9.34 4.46 -13.14
N GLY A 323 -10.03 3.49 -13.74
CA GLY A 323 -11.20 2.84 -13.16
C GLY A 323 -11.09 1.31 -13.26
N LEU A 324 -11.72 0.57 -12.34
CA LEU A 324 -11.56 -0.89 -12.20
C LEU A 324 -11.89 -1.67 -13.49
N PHE A 325 -12.94 -1.26 -14.20
CA PHE A 325 -13.39 -1.92 -15.44
C PHE A 325 -12.89 -1.24 -16.71
N ARG A 326 -12.07 -0.19 -16.56
CA ARG A 326 -11.47 0.51 -17.68
C ARG A 326 -10.20 -0.25 -18.05
N ALA A 327 -10.36 -1.32 -18.85
CA ALA A 327 -9.27 -2.20 -19.27
C ALA A 327 -8.39 -1.57 -20.37
N GLY A 328 -7.24 -2.21 -20.62
CA GLY A 328 -6.30 -1.85 -21.67
C GLY A 328 -5.20 -0.87 -21.24
N SER A 329 -4.42 -0.44 -22.23
CA SER A 329 -3.33 0.55 -22.08
C SER A 329 -3.85 1.94 -21.74
N MET A 330 -2.96 2.83 -21.30
CA MET A 330 -3.28 4.25 -21.11
C MET A 330 -3.66 4.90 -22.44
N ASP A 331 -3.03 4.48 -23.54
CA ASP A 331 -3.27 4.99 -24.90
C ASP A 331 -4.68 4.67 -25.43
N ASN A 332 -5.29 3.56 -24.98
CA ASN A 332 -6.70 3.29 -25.28
C ASN A 332 -7.65 4.31 -24.63
N GLY A 333 -7.18 5.01 -23.59
CA GLY A 333 -7.93 6.06 -22.91
C GLY A 333 -7.83 7.41 -23.62
N ASP A 334 -6.75 8.15 -23.36
CA ASP A 334 -6.57 9.52 -23.84
C ASP A 334 -6.00 9.61 -25.27
N GLY A 335 -5.26 8.59 -25.73
CA GLY A 335 -4.64 8.52 -27.05
C GLY A 335 -3.13 8.35 -26.98
N ILE A 336 -2.49 8.04 -28.10
CA ILE A 336 -1.02 7.99 -28.21
C ILE A 336 -0.52 9.44 -28.26
N ALA A 337 0.45 9.79 -27.41
CA ALA A 337 1.00 11.15 -27.38
C ALA A 337 1.94 11.39 -28.57
N VAL A 338 1.76 12.51 -29.26
CA VAL A 338 2.47 12.83 -30.51
C VAL A 338 3.54 13.91 -30.31
N GLY A 339 3.21 14.97 -29.58
CA GLY A 339 4.12 16.09 -29.35
C GLY A 339 3.62 17.04 -28.28
N TRP A 340 4.55 17.77 -27.66
CA TRP A 340 4.20 18.79 -26.67
C TRP A 340 3.78 20.09 -27.39
N LEU A 341 2.60 20.62 -27.05
CA LEU A 341 2.09 21.85 -27.68
C LEU A 341 2.76 23.12 -27.16
N GLY A 342 3.59 23.01 -26.11
CA GLY A 342 4.20 24.15 -25.42
C GLY A 342 3.43 24.56 -24.16
N HIS A 343 4.06 25.41 -23.35
CA HIS A 343 3.48 25.90 -22.12
C HIS A 343 2.53 27.09 -22.39
N PRO A 344 1.25 27.00 -22.00
CA PRO A 344 0.29 28.10 -22.16
C PRO A 344 0.41 29.12 -21.03
N ILE A 345 0.66 30.38 -21.36
CA ILE A 345 0.55 31.52 -20.44
C ILE A 345 -0.75 32.27 -20.74
N PHE A 346 -1.63 32.36 -19.73
CA PHE A 346 -2.89 33.09 -19.85
C PHE A 346 -2.70 34.52 -19.33
N ARG A 347 -3.27 35.51 -20.02
CA ARG A 347 -3.25 36.91 -19.58
C ARG A 347 -4.64 37.54 -19.69
N ASP A 348 -5.02 38.37 -18.74
CA ASP A 348 -6.21 39.21 -18.89
C ASP A 348 -5.96 40.45 -19.77
N LYS A 349 -7.00 41.26 -19.99
CA LYS A 349 -6.91 42.51 -20.75
C LYS A 349 -5.95 43.55 -20.15
N GLU A 350 -5.58 43.40 -18.88
CA GLU A 350 -4.61 44.27 -18.18
C GLU A 350 -3.17 43.75 -18.34
N GLY A 351 -2.99 42.60 -19.01
CA GLY A 351 -1.70 41.95 -19.20
C GLY A 351 -1.22 41.13 -18.00
N ARG A 352 -2.06 40.96 -16.96
CA ARG A 352 -1.69 40.19 -15.77
C ARG A 352 -1.73 38.70 -16.08
N GLU A 353 -0.68 37.99 -15.68
CA GLU A 353 -0.61 36.54 -15.83
C GLU A 353 -1.63 35.82 -14.93
N LEU A 354 -2.29 34.83 -15.50
CA LEU A 354 -3.31 34.01 -14.87
C LEU A 354 -2.92 32.53 -14.90
N PHE A 355 -3.24 31.82 -13.84
CA PHE A 355 -2.96 30.40 -13.65
C PHE A 355 -4.25 29.60 -13.61
N VAL A 356 -4.32 28.52 -14.39
CA VAL A 356 -5.45 27.59 -14.33
C VAL A 356 -5.30 26.70 -13.09
N ARG A 357 -6.36 26.63 -12.27
CA ARG A 357 -6.38 25.71 -11.13
C ARG A 357 -6.38 24.26 -11.62
N ARG A 358 -5.31 23.52 -11.34
CA ARG A 358 -5.18 22.10 -11.72
C ARG A 358 -6.21 21.20 -11.05
N MET A 359 -6.63 20.14 -11.75
CA MET A 359 -7.54 19.10 -11.27
C MET A 359 -6.90 18.26 -10.15
N PRO A 360 -7.47 18.21 -8.94
CA PRO A 360 -7.00 17.28 -7.91
C PRO A 360 -7.35 15.83 -8.25
N THR A 361 -6.56 14.87 -7.74
CA THR A 361 -6.69 13.43 -8.04
C THR A 361 -8.12 12.88 -7.86
N PHE A 362 -8.83 13.29 -6.80
CA PHE A 362 -10.17 12.79 -6.46
C PHE A 362 -11.28 13.12 -7.48
N PHE A 363 -11.13 14.17 -8.28
CA PHE A 363 -12.22 14.68 -9.11
C PHE A 363 -12.22 14.02 -10.49
N GLU A 364 -13.35 13.44 -10.91
CA GLU A 364 -13.57 13.01 -12.30
C GLU A 364 -13.82 14.20 -13.23
N THR A 365 -14.58 15.20 -12.75
CA THR A 365 -14.82 16.47 -13.42
C THR A 365 -14.45 17.61 -12.48
N PHE A 366 -13.84 18.67 -13.01
CA PHE A 366 -13.43 19.83 -12.21
C PHE A 366 -13.67 21.13 -13.01
N PRO A 367 -14.07 22.23 -12.37
CA PRO A 367 -14.36 23.48 -13.08
C PRO A 367 -13.08 24.16 -13.58
N VAL A 368 -13.22 25.02 -14.60
CA VAL A 368 -12.14 25.88 -15.08
C VAL A 368 -12.19 27.20 -14.32
N VAL A 369 -11.17 27.45 -13.50
CA VAL A 369 -10.99 28.67 -12.73
C VAL A 369 -9.57 29.16 -12.95
N LEU A 370 -9.43 30.45 -13.28
CA LEU A 370 -8.17 31.14 -13.46
C LEU A 370 -7.96 32.11 -12.31
N ILE A 371 -6.80 32.01 -11.69
CA ILE A 371 -6.37 32.84 -10.54
C ILE A 371 -5.15 33.67 -10.92
N ASP A 372 -4.94 34.81 -10.27
CA ASP A 372 -3.65 35.53 -10.37
C ASP A 372 -2.59 34.93 -9.43
N GLY A 373 -1.41 35.55 -9.38
CA GLY A 373 -0.30 35.13 -8.53
C GLY A 373 -0.59 35.14 -7.02
N ASP A 374 -1.62 35.88 -6.58
CA ASP A 374 -2.06 35.95 -5.18
C ASP A 374 -3.18 34.93 -4.87
N GLY A 375 -3.60 34.15 -5.86
CA GLY A 375 -4.69 33.18 -5.74
C GLY A 375 -6.09 33.78 -5.82
N ILE A 376 -6.23 35.04 -6.26
CA ILE A 376 -7.52 35.70 -6.43
C ILE A 376 -8.13 35.27 -7.76
N VAL A 377 -9.41 34.89 -7.76
CA VAL A 377 -10.13 34.50 -8.98
C VAL A 377 -10.27 35.70 -9.91
N ARG A 378 -9.81 35.53 -11.16
CA ARG A 378 -9.88 36.57 -12.20
C ARG A 378 -10.70 36.18 -13.40
N ALA A 379 -10.75 34.89 -13.76
CA ALA A 379 -11.61 34.42 -14.84
C ALA A 379 -12.14 33.00 -14.57
N ASP A 380 -13.27 32.65 -15.16
CA ASP A 380 -13.87 31.32 -15.08
C ASP A 380 -14.62 30.94 -16.37
N VAL A 381 -15.01 29.66 -16.46
CA VAL A 381 -16.02 29.21 -17.41
C VAL A 381 -17.33 29.01 -16.64
N PRO A 382 -18.23 30.01 -16.65
CA PRO A 382 -19.41 30.01 -15.78
C PRO A 382 -20.41 28.94 -16.21
N PHE A 383 -20.98 28.23 -15.23
CA PHE A 383 -22.07 27.28 -15.49
C PHE A 383 -23.37 28.02 -15.85
N ARG A 384 -23.80 28.98 -15.01
CA ARG A 384 -24.93 29.88 -15.31
C ARG A 384 -24.41 31.20 -15.87
N ARG A 385 -24.88 31.58 -17.06
CA ARG A 385 -24.40 32.78 -17.76
C ARG A 385 -25.11 34.08 -17.34
N ALA A 386 -26.31 34.00 -16.75
CA ALA A 386 -27.16 35.15 -16.46
C ALA A 386 -26.50 36.21 -15.56
N GLU A 387 -25.64 35.78 -14.64
CA GLU A 387 -24.96 36.65 -13.67
C GLU A 387 -23.43 36.48 -13.74
N SER A 388 -22.91 36.05 -14.89
CA SER A 388 -21.46 35.88 -15.04
C SER A 388 -20.74 37.23 -14.94
N LYS A 389 -19.68 37.24 -14.14
CA LYS A 389 -18.80 38.41 -13.91
C LYS A 389 -17.36 38.15 -14.34
N TYR A 390 -16.98 36.88 -14.46
CA TYR A 390 -15.61 36.42 -14.67
C TYR A 390 -15.46 35.63 -15.97
N SER A 391 -16.44 35.69 -16.88
CA SER A 391 -16.32 34.99 -18.15
C SER A 391 -15.09 35.43 -18.94
N VAL A 392 -14.49 34.50 -19.68
CA VAL A 392 -13.37 34.75 -20.59
C VAL A 392 -13.66 35.93 -21.53
N GLU A 393 -14.89 36.05 -22.02
CA GLU A 393 -15.37 37.15 -22.86
C GLU A 393 -15.34 38.52 -22.16
N GLN A 394 -15.81 38.60 -20.91
CA GLN A 394 -15.88 39.86 -20.16
C GLN A 394 -14.51 40.32 -19.67
N VAL A 395 -13.66 39.37 -19.26
CA VAL A 395 -12.32 39.64 -18.74
C VAL A 395 -11.32 39.89 -19.87
N GLY A 396 -11.59 39.38 -21.08
CA GLY A 396 -10.72 39.52 -22.23
C GLY A 396 -9.46 38.67 -22.09
N VAL A 397 -9.61 37.40 -21.67
CA VAL A 397 -8.46 36.51 -21.47
C VAL A 397 -7.88 36.07 -22.81
N THR A 398 -6.57 36.10 -22.93
CA THR A 398 -5.78 35.58 -24.05
C THR A 398 -4.88 34.45 -23.58
N VAL A 399 -4.40 33.63 -24.51
CA VAL A 399 -3.37 32.60 -24.24
C VAL A 399 -2.25 32.73 -25.25
N GLU A 400 -1.01 32.62 -24.78
CA GLU A 400 0.21 32.62 -25.59
C GLU A 400 1.05 31.39 -25.22
N PHE A 401 1.58 30.69 -26.22
CA PHE A 401 2.35 29.47 -26.02
C PHE A 401 3.87 29.72 -26.11
N TYR A 402 4.63 29.06 -25.25
CA TYR A 402 6.10 29.10 -25.26
C TYR A 402 6.69 27.70 -25.24
N GLY A 403 7.67 27.45 -26.10
CA GLY A 403 8.18 26.10 -26.36
C GLY A 403 7.18 25.22 -27.13
N GLY A 404 7.57 23.99 -27.42
CA GLY A 404 6.74 23.01 -28.14
C GLY A 404 6.29 23.47 -29.54
N GLU A 405 5.26 22.81 -30.06
CA GLU A 405 4.76 23.01 -31.42
C GLU A 405 4.14 24.40 -31.64
N LEU A 406 3.43 24.95 -30.65
CA LEU A 406 2.73 26.24 -30.76
C LEU A 406 3.57 27.43 -30.27
N ASN A 407 4.89 27.28 -30.20
CA ASN A 407 5.78 28.34 -29.71
C ASN A 407 5.56 29.69 -30.42
N GLY A 408 5.30 30.74 -29.64
CA GLY A 408 5.06 32.10 -30.13
C GLY A 408 3.67 32.33 -30.73
N VAL A 409 2.75 31.36 -30.64
CA VAL A 409 1.38 31.50 -31.12
C VAL A 409 0.49 32.05 -30.00
N SER A 410 -0.32 33.06 -30.32
CA SER A 410 -1.29 33.66 -29.40
C SER A 410 -2.72 33.53 -29.93
N TYR A 411 -3.66 33.25 -29.03
CA TYR A 411 -5.08 33.17 -29.30
C TYR A 411 -5.87 34.13 -28.40
N SER A 412 -6.82 34.84 -28.99
CA SER A 412 -7.73 35.76 -28.30
C SER A 412 -9.20 35.40 -28.49
N ASP A 413 -9.52 34.44 -29.38
CA ASP A 413 -10.90 34.00 -29.56
C ASP A 413 -11.36 33.22 -28.31
N PRO A 414 -12.48 33.62 -27.66
CA PRO A 414 -12.89 33.02 -26.39
C PRO A 414 -13.10 31.51 -26.46
N ALA A 415 -13.52 30.98 -27.63
CA ALA A 415 -13.75 29.55 -27.81
C ALA A 415 -12.46 28.73 -27.66
N THR A 416 -11.38 29.16 -28.32
CA THR A 416 -10.06 28.51 -28.27
C THR A 416 -9.36 28.74 -26.95
N VAL A 417 -9.43 29.95 -26.39
CA VAL A 417 -8.89 30.23 -25.03
C VAL A 417 -9.54 29.30 -24.00
N LYS A 418 -10.86 29.15 -24.02
CA LYS A 418 -11.58 28.20 -23.13
C LYS A 418 -11.20 26.74 -23.41
N LYS A 419 -10.92 26.38 -24.67
CA LYS A 419 -10.45 25.03 -25.04
C LYS A 419 -9.11 24.73 -24.38
N TYR A 420 -8.12 25.61 -24.51
CA TYR A 420 -6.80 25.39 -23.89
C TYR A 420 -6.84 25.53 -22.37
N ALA A 421 -7.66 26.42 -21.81
CA ALA A 421 -7.85 26.48 -20.35
C ALA A 421 -8.39 25.16 -19.76
N ARG A 422 -9.34 24.49 -20.44
CA ARG A 422 -9.81 23.15 -20.05
C ARG A 422 -8.70 22.08 -20.11
N ARG A 423 -7.76 22.20 -21.06
CA ARG A 423 -6.65 21.26 -21.19
C ARG A 423 -5.56 21.54 -20.15
N ALA A 424 -5.20 22.80 -19.92
CA ALA A 424 -4.22 23.23 -18.91
C ALA A 424 -4.62 22.84 -17.47
N GLN A 425 -5.92 22.66 -17.23
CA GLN A 425 -6.44 22.10 -15.99
C GLN A 425 -5.89 20.70 -15.69
N LEU A 426 -5.50 19.95 -16.72
CA LEU A 426 -4.93 18.61 -16.65
C LEU A 426 -3.39 18.61 -16.53
N GLY A 427 -2.75 19.78 -16.51
CA GLY A 427 -1.30 19.93 -16.53
C GLY A 427 -0.79 20.43 -17.89
N GLU A 428 0.39 19.96 -18.29
CA GLU A 428 0.96 20.24 -19.61
C GLU A 428 0.11 19.67 -20.75
N ILE A 429 0.19 20.29 -21.93
CA ILE A 429 -0.71 20.00 -23.06
C ILE A 429 0.01 19.29 -24.20
N PHE A 430 -0.53 18.15 -24.61
CA PHE A 430 0.03 17.30 -25.68
C PHE A 430 -0.92 17.17 -26.86
N GLU A 431 -0.42 16.94 -28.06
CA GLU A 431 -1.23 16.36 -29.14
C GLU A 431 -1.42 14.86 -28.89
N LEU A 432 -2.62 14.34 -29.15
CA LEU A 432 -2.97 12.94 -28.90
C LEU A 432 -3.61 12.33 -30.16
N ASP A 433 -3.01 11.27 -30.71
CA ASP A 433 -3.62 10.44 -31.73
C ASP A 433 -4.61 9.46 -31.07
N ARG A 434 -5.89 9.70 -31.31
CA ARG A 434 -6.99 8.85 -30.84
C ARG A 434 -7.54 7.94 -31.94
N ALA A 435 -7.14 8.14 -33.19
CA ALA A 435 -7.68 7.41 -34.33
C ALA A 435 -7.11 6.00 -34.40
N THR A 436 -5.80 5.85 -34.17
CA THR A 436 -5.08 4.57 -34.27
C THR A 436 -5.69 3.48 -33.37
N LEU A 437 -5.95 3.79 -32.09
CA LEU A 437 -6.52 2.85 -31.12
C LEU A 437 -8.02 3.02 -30.89
N LYS A 438 -8.67 3.96 -31.59
CA LYS A 438 -10.07 4.37 -31.33
C LYS A 438 -10.29 4.77 -29.87
N SER A 439 -9.36 5.54 -29.31
CA SER A 439 -9.29 5.85 -27.88
C SER A 439 -10.54 6.58 -27.40
N ASP A 440 -11.09 6.14 -26.27
CA ASP A 440 -12.44 6.55 -25.83
C ASP A 440 -12.49 7.92 -25.14
N GLY A 441 -11.33 8.48 -24.79
CA GLY A 441 -11.19 9.78 -24.11
C GLY A 441 -11.34 9.69 -22.60
N VAL A 442 -11.22 8.50 -22.01
CA VAL A 442 -11.37 8.26 -20.58
C VAL A 442 -10.10 7.65 -19.99
N PHE A 443 -9.57 8.27 -18.93
CA PHE A 443 -8.31 7.84 -18.32
C PHE A 443 -8.32 6.38 -17.82
N ARG A 444 -7.17 5.71 -18.01
CA ARG A 444 -6.82 4.39 -17.47
C ARG A 444 -5.74 4.52 -16.39
N SER A 445 -5.42 3.42 -15.73
CA SER A 445 -4.28 3.34 -14.79
C SER A 445 -3.06 2.72 -15.48
N SER A 446 -1.88 2.94 -14.90
CA SER A 446 -0.62 2.37 -15.38
C SER A 446 -0.35 0.98 -14.78
N PRO A 447 0.69 0.26 -15.23
CA PRO A 447 1.14 -0.98 -14.60
C PRO A 447 1.41 -0.84 -13.09
N ARG A 448 1.84 0.35 -12.63
CA ARG A 448 1.98 0.65 -11.18
C ARG A 448 0.67 0.45 -10.44
N GLY A 449 -0.43 1.00 -10.94
CA GLY A 449 -1.74 0.87 -10.33
C GLY A 449 -2.27 -0.56 -10.34
N TRP A 450 -2.15 -1.26 -11.48
CA TRP A 450 -2.57 -2.65 -11.61
C TRP A 450 -1.77 -3.59 -10.70
N PHE A 451 -0.44 -3.42 -10.64
CA PHE A 451 0.43 -4.20 -9.75
C PHE A 451 0.02 -4.00 -8.29
N THR A 452 -0.13 -2.75 -7.84
CA THR A 452 -0.50 -2.42 -6.45
C THR A 452 -1.86 -3.04 -6.10
N PHE A 453 -2.87 -2.89 -6.96
CA PHE A 453 -4.21 -3.44 -6.71
C PHE A 453 -4.20 -4.97 -6.59
N GLY A 454 -3.56 -5.66 -7.54
CA GLY A 454 -3.49 -7.12 -7.54
C GLY A 454 -2.79 -7.66 -6.30
N HIS A 455 -1.60 -7.13 -5.96
CA HIS A 455 -0.81 -7.63 -4.83
C HIS A 455 -1.45 -7.31 -3.47
N ALA A 456 -2.05 -6.13 -3.31
CA ALA A 456 -2.79 -5.80 -2.08
C ALA A 456 -4.01 -6.73 -1.88
N SER A 457 -4.72 -7.05 -2.96
CA SER A 457 -5.87 -7.95 -2.93
C SER A 457 -5.45 -9.38 -2.59
N PHE A 458 -4.41 -9.91 -3.24
CA PHE A 458 -3.87 -11.23 -2.94
C PHE A 458 -3.30 -11.34 -1.53
N ALA A 459 -2.64 -10.29 -1.02
CA ALA A 459 -2.17 -10.25 0.36
C ALA A 459 -3.33 -10.43 1.36
N LEU A 460 -4.45 -9.75 1.13
CA LEU A 460 -5.62 -9.86 2.00
C LEU A 460 -6.27 -11.26 1.94
N LEU A 461 -6.30 -11.89 0.77
CA LEU A 461 -6.78 -13.27 0.62
C LEU A 461 -5.85 -14.28 1.29
N PHE A 462 -4.54 -14.11 1.14
CA PHE A 462 -3.54 -14.95 1.81
C PHE A 462 -3.55 -14.78 3.32
N PHE A 463 -3.85 -13.61 3.85
CA PHE A 463 -4.11 -13.44 5.28
C PHE A 463 -5.21 -14.39 5.78
N PHE A 464 -6.33 -14.50 5.07
CA PHE A 464 -7.38 -15.48 5.40
C PHE A 464 -6.86 -16.92 5.31
N GLY A 465 -6.08 -17.24 4.26
CA GLY A 465 -5.45 -18.56 4.10
C GLY A 465 -4.53 -18.93 5.28
N HIS A 466 -3.76 -17.98 5.79
CA HIS A 466 -2.91 -18.16 6.97
C HIS A 466 -3.74 -18.51 8.21
N ILE A 467 -4.80 -17.74 8.50
CA ILE A 467 -5.68 -17.97 9.65
C ILE A 467 -6.36 -19.34 9.54
N TRP A 468 -6.84 -19.69 8.35
CA TRP A 468 -7.46 -20.99 8.09
C TRP A 468 -6.50 -22.16 8.36
N HIS A 469 -5.32 -22.18 7.73
CA HIS A 469 -4.35 -23.27 7.88
C HIS A 469 -3.69 -23.28 9.26
N GLY A 470 -3.53 -22.13 9.91
CA GLY A 470 -3.07 -22.02 11.29
C GLY A 470 -4.05 -22.67 12.26
N ALA A 471 -5.33 -22.33 12.16
CA ALA A 471 -6.38 -22.96 12.96
C ALA A 471 -6.44 -24.48 12.71
N ARG A 472 -6.42 -24.90 11.45
CA ARG A 472 -6.46 -26.32 11.08
C ARG A 472 -5.24 -27.12 11.58
N THR A 473 -4.08 -26.47 11.67
CA THR A 473 -2.86 -27.08 12.25
C THR A 473 -3.00 -27.29 13.75
N LEU A 474 -3.50 -26.29 14.48
CA LEU A 474 -3.58 -26.32 15.94
C LEU A 474 -4.73 -27.18 16.46
N PHE A 475 -5.88 -27.15 15.77
CA PHE A 475 -7.12 -27.85 16.11
C PHE A 475 -7.34 -29.10 15.25
N ARG A 476 -6.26 -29.78 14.85
CA ARG A 476 -6.32 -30.97 13.99
C ARG A 476 -7.08 -32.12 14.64
N ASP A 477 -6.93 -32.27 15.96
CA ASP A 477 -7.57 -33.27 16.80
C ASP A 477 -9.09 -33.16 16.83
N VAL A 478 -9.62 -31.93 16.81
CA VAL A 478 -11.06 -31.66 16.85
C VAL A 478 -11.66 -31.28 15.49
N PHE A 479 -10.91 -31.43 14.40
CA PHE A 479 -11.37 -31.01 13.07
C PHE A 479 -12.62 -31.78 12.57
N ALA A 480 -12.85 -33.00 13.08
CA ALA A 480 -14.02 -33.82 12.77
C ALA A 480 -15.19 -33.65 13.76
N GLY A 481 -15.02 -32.82 14.79
CA GLY A 481 -15.95 -32.70 15.91
C GLY A 481 -15.20 -32.68 17.25
N ILE A 482 -15.87 -32.18 18.29
CA ILE A 482 -15.38 -32.27 19.67
C ILE A 482 -15.59 -33.69 20.21
N ASP A 483 -14.89 -34.01 21.29
CA ASP A 483 -15.11 -35.25 22.04
C ASP A 483 -16.59 -35.33 22.50
N PRO A 484 -17.32 -36.42 22.20
CA PRO A 484 -18.68 -36.61 22.69
C PRO A 484 -18.80 -36.57 24.23
N ASP A 485 -17.73 -36.87 24.97
CA ASP A 485 -17.75 -37.00 26.44
C ASP A 485 -17.18 -35.75 27.18
N LEU A 486 -17.25 -34.55 26.57
CA LEU A 486 -16.59 -33.32 27.05
C LEU A 486 -17.25 -32.65 28.29
N ASP A 487 -18.44 -33.10 28.70
CA ASP A 487 -19.38 -32.32 29.52
C ASP A 487 -18.82 -31.80 30.86
N ALA A 488 -17.99 -32.58 31.56
CA ALA A 488 -17.48 -32.18 32.88
C ALA A 488 -16.43 -31.05 32.81
N GLN A 489 -15.72 -30.88 31.69
CA GLN A 489 -14.61 -29.92 31.56
C GLN A 489 -15.06 -28.49 31.25
N VAL A 490 -16.33 -28.30 30.89
CA VAL A 490 -16.91 -27.01 30.52
C VAL A 490 -17.76 -26.40 31.63
N GLU A 491 -17.92 -27.08 32.76
CA GLU A 491 -18.62 -26.56 33.94
C GLU A 491 -17.82 -25.48 34.66
N PHE A 492 -18.49 -24.37 35.00
CA PHE A 492 -17.87 -23.26 35.73
C PHE A 492 -17.34 -23.71 37.09
N GLY A 493 -16.07 -23.41 37.35
CA GLY A 493 -15.45 -23.67 38.65
C GLY A 493 -15.19 -25.15 38.98
N ALA A 494 -15.39 -26.08 38.05
CA ALA A 494 -15.05 -27.50 38.26
C ALA A 494 -13.54 -27.74 38.45
N PHE A 495 -12.71 -26.90 37.81
CA PHE A 495 -11.25 -26.97 37.84
C PHE A 495 -10.65 -25.61 38.23
N GLN A 496 -9.45 -25.62 38.85
CA GLN A 496 -8.70 -24.41 39.16
C GLN A 496 -8.09 -23.79 37.89
N LYS A 497 -7.85 -24.61 36.85
CA LYS A 497 -7.35 -24.20 35.55
C LYS A 497 -8.20 -24.81 34.44
N LEU A 498 -8.68 -23.98 33.51
CA LEU A 498 -9.51 -24.43 32.38
C LEU A 498 -8.77 -25.44 31.51
N GLY A 499 -9.46 -26.50 31.11
CA GLY A 499 -8.94 -27.57 30.23
C GLY A 499 -7.88 -28.48 30.87
N ASP A 500 -7.71 -28.41 32.21
CA ASP A 500 -6.74 -29.23 32.93
C ASP A 500 -7.42 -30.07 34.02
N PRO A 501 -7.75 -31.35 33.73
CA PRO A 501 -8.46 -32.21 34.66
C PRO A 501 -7.66 -32.52 35.93
N THR A 502 -6.34 -32.30 35.93
CA THR A 502 -5.48 -32.51 37.09
C THR A 502 -5.67 -31.44 38.17
N THR A 503 -6.36 -30.35 37.84
CA THR A 503 -6.60 -29.22 38.73
C THR A 503 -8.02 -29.18 39.29
N ARG A 504 -8.70 -30.34 39.38
CA ARG A 504 -10.08 -30.40 39.86
C ARG A 504 -10.18 -29.78 41.25
N ARG A 505 -11.13 -28.86 41.45
CA ARG A 505 -11.35 -28.26 42.77
C ARG A 505 -11.82 -29.35 43.73
N GLN A 506 -11.05 -29.62 44.79
CA GLN A 506 -11.51 -30.48 45.88
C GLN A 506 -12.58 -29.73 46.69
N ARG A 507 -13.75 -30.35 46.85
CA ARG A 507 -14.83 -29.82 47.71
C ARG A 507 -14.39 -29.99 49.17
N GLY A 508 -13.84 -28.94 49.78
CA GLY A 508 -13.60 -28.89 51.22
C GLY A 508 -12.15 -28.63 51.69
N SER A 509 -11.45 -27.63 51.16
CA SER A 509 -10.26 -27.09 51.83
C SER A 509 -10.43 -25.58 52.03
N PRO A 510 -10.36 -25.07 53.28
CA PRO A 510 -10.48 -23.64 53.54
C PRO A 510 -9.22 -22.95 53.02
N ALA A 511 -9.37 -22.19 51.94
CA ALA A 511 -8.28 -21.44 51.36
C ALA A 511 -7.91 -20.28 52.29
N TYR A 512 -6.74 -20.34 52.91
CA TYR A 512 -6.00 -19.16 53.33
C TYR A 512 -5.63 -18.37 52.07
N LEU A 513 -6.55 -17.54 51.58
CA LEU A 513 -6.30 -16.56 50.53
C LEU A 513 -5.94 -15.21 51.17
N ASN A 514 -5.06 -14.50 50.48
CA ASN A 514 -4.30 -13.34 50.97
C ASN A 514 -5.20 -12.22 51.50
N LYS A 515 -4.91 -11.72 52.71
CA LYS A 515 -5.49 -10.48 53.28
C LYS A 515 -5.53 -9.29 52.31
N VAL A 516 -4.61 -9.23 51.35
CA VAL A 516 -4.56 -8.19 50.32
C VAL A 516 -5.66 -8.38 49.27
N TYR A 517 -5.90 -9.62 48.84
CA TYR A 517 -6.98 -9.93 47.91
C TYR A 517 -8.34 -9.72 48.58
N ASP A 518 -8.53 -10.22 49.80
CA ASP A 518 -9.78 -10.00 50.55
C ASP A 518 -10.05 -8.50 50.80
N TRP A 519 -9.00 -7.71 51.03
CA TRP A 519 -9.13 -6.25 51.19
C TRP A 519 -9.60 -5.55 49.92
N PHE A 520 -9.11 -5.98 48.75
CA PHE A 520 -9.55 -5.47 47.46
C PHE A 520 -10.93 -6.00 47.06
N GLU A 521 -11.21 -7.27 47.32
CA GLU A 521 -12.48 -7.92 47.00
C GLU A 521 -13.63 -7.32 47.81
N GLU A 522 -13.44 -7.08 49.10
CA GLU A 522 -14.42 -6.43 49.98
C GLU A 522 -14.76 -4.98 49.55
N ARG A 523 -13.90 -4.33 48.74
CA ARG A 523 -14.04 -2.91 48.36
C ARG A 523 -14.38 -2.67 46.90
N LEU A 524 -13.90 -3.53 46.00
CA LEU A 524 -13.99 -3.36 44.56
C LEU A 524 -14.81 -4.47 43.88
N GLU A 525 -15.23 -5.50 44.61
CA GLU A 525 -16.00 -6.65 44.10
C GLU A 525 -15.42 -7.19 42.78
N ILE A 526 -14.09 -7.34 42.74
CA ILE A 526 -13.34 -7.66 41.52
C ILE A 526 -13.80 -9.01 40.96
N GLN A 527 -14.15 -9.96 41.85
CA GLN A 527 -14.65 -11.26 41.46
C GLN A 527 -16.04 -11.18 40.82
N ALA A 528 -16.93 -10.31 41.29
CA ALA A 528 -18.26 -10.13 40.68
C ALA A 528 -18.16 -9.53 39.27
N ILE A 529 -17.25 -8.59 39.05
CA ILE A 529 -16.97 -8.01 37.72
C ILE A 529 -16.33 -9.05 36.80
N ALA A 530 -15.35 -9.81 37.31
CA ALA A 530 -14.69 -10.86 36.56
C ALA A 530 -15.66 -11.99 36.18
N ASP A 531 -16.54 -12.40 37.10
CA ASP A 531 -17.53 -13.44 36.89
C ASP A 531 -18.61 -12.97 35.90
N ASP A 532 -19.07 -11.71 35.90
CA ASP A 532 -20.02 -11.19 34.88
C ASP A 532 -19.41 -11.09 33.47
N ILE A 533 -18.10 -10.83 33.37
CA ILE A 533 -17.38 -10.79 32.09
C ILE A 533 -17.10 -12.20 31.56
N THR A 534 -16.71 -13.13 32.44
CA THR A 534 -16.25 -14.47 32.05
C THR A 534 -17.34 -15.52 31.99
N SER A 535 -18.48 -15.34 32.68
CA SER A 535 -19.60 -16.30 32.67
C SER A 535 -20.51 -16.21 31.44
N LYS A 536 -20.32 -15.20 30.58
CA LYS A 536 -21.13 -15.02 29.37
C LYS A 536 -20.78 -16.08 28.33
N TYR A 537 -21.69 -17.06 28.19
CA TYR A 537 -21.62 -18.10 27.17
C TYR A 537 -21.48 -17.50 25.77
N VAL A 538 -20.37 -17.79 25.09
CA VAL A 538 -20.14 -17.42 23.69
C VAL A 538 -20.61 -18.59 22.81
N PRO A 539 -21.69 -18.43 22.02
CA PRO A 539 -22.22 -19.54 21.23
C PRO A 539 -21.21 -20.09 20.20
N PRO A 540 -21.26 -21.40 19.86
CA PRO A 540 -20.31 -22.03 18.93
C PRO A 540 -20.28 -21.45 17.51
N HIS A 541 -21.28 -20.67 17.13
CA HIS A 541 -21.40 -20.03 15.80
C HIS A 541 -20.78 -18.62 15.74
N VAL A 542 -20.13 -18.17 16.81
CA VAL A 542 -19.44 -16.87 16.86
C VAL A 542 -18.09 -16.99 16.14
N ASN A 543 -17.93 -16.25 15.04
CA ASN A 543 -16.69 -16.18 14.28
C ASN A 543 -15.86 -14.94 14.66
N ILE A 544 -14.64 -14.82 14.14
CA ILE A 544 -13.71 -13.72 14.48
C ILE A 544 -14.29 -12.32 14.23
N PHE A 545 -15.26 -12.17 13.31
CA PHE A 545 -15.91 -10.88 13.03
C PHE A 545 -16.79 -10.37 14.18
N TYR A 546 -17.10 -11.22 15.17
CA TYR A 546 -17.78 -10.79 16.39
C TYR A 546 -16.82 -10.10 17.38
N CYS A 547 -15.51 -10.30 17.24
CA CYS A 547 -14.49 -9.65 18.08
C CYS A 547 -14.22 -8.20 17.69
N LEU A 548 -14.70 -7.72 16.54
CA LEU A 548 -14.41 -6.38 16.02
C LEU A 548 -14.77 -5.26 17.01
N GLY A 549 -15.85 -5.42 17.77
CA GLY A 549 -16.23 -4.46 18.82
C GLY A 549 -15.23 -4.47 19.99
N GLY A 550 -14.83 -5.67 20.43
CA GLY A 550 -13.82 -5.83 21.48
C GLY A 550 -12.45 -5.29 21.08
N ILE A 551 -12.03 -5.49 19.83
CA ILE A 551 -10.78 -4.92 19.30
C ILE A 551 -10.86 -3.39 19.29
N THR A 552 -12.01 -2.81 18.92
CA THR A 552 -12.23 -1.36 18.97
C THR A 552 -12.06 -0.82 20.39
N LEU A 553 -12.62 -1.52 21.39
CA LEU A 553 -12.43 -1.18 22.81
C LEU A 553 -10.97 -1.31 23.25
N THR A 554 -10.28 -2.38 22.86
CA THR A 554 -8.85 -2.55 23.16
C THR A 554 -8.02 -1.41 22.58
N CYS A 555 -8.29 -1.01 21.33
CA CYS A 555 -7.63 0.15 20.74
C CYS A 555 -7.93 1.43 21.50
N PHE A 556 -9.18 1.65 21.96
CA PHE A 556 -9.52 2.79 22.80
C PHE A 556 -8.72 2.81 24.11
N LEU A 557 -8.58 1.68 24.81
CA LEU A 557 -7.77 1.61 26.03
C LEU A 557 -6.29 1.96 25.75
N VAL A 558 -5.76 1.49 24.62
CA VAL A 558 -4.41 1.87 24.17
C VAL A 558 -4.33 3.37 23.86
N GLN A 559 -5.34 3.95 23.21
CA GLN A 559 -5.43 5.40 22.97
C GLN A 559 -5.38 6.20 24.28
N VAL A 560 -6.17 5.80 25.28
CA VAL A 560 -6.20 6.48 26.58
C VAL A 560 -4.83 6.42 27.27
N ALA A 561 -4.22 5.23 27.35
CA ALA A 561 -2.94 5.06 28.01
C ALA A 561 -1.80 5.83 27.33
N THR A 562 -1.70 5.73 26.00
CA THR A 562 -0.65 6.40 25.23
C THR A 562 -0.91 7.91 25.11
N GLY A 563 -2.17 8.33 25.03
CA GLY A 563 -2.56 9.74 25.03
C GLY A 563 -2.19 10.42 26.34
N PHE A 564 -2.53 9.80 27.47
CA PHE A 564 -2.13 10.26 28.80
C PHE A 564 -0.61 10.42 28.92
N ALA A 565 0.15 9.41 28.49
CA ALA A 565 1.62 9.48 28.49
C ALA A 565 2.19 10.64 27.67
N MET A 566 1.55 11.03 26.57
CA MET A 566 2.00 12.18 25.77
C MET A 566 1.67 13.54 26.41
N THR A 567 0.67 13.62 27.29
CA THR A 567 0.32 14.89 27.95
C THR A 567 1.44 15.44 28.84
N PHE A 568 2.36 14.59 29.31
CA PHE A 568 3.52 15.02 30.10
C PHE A 568 4.51 15.89 29.31
N TYR A 569 4.52 15.79 27.98
CA TYR A 569 5.50 16.46 27.12
C TYR A 569 4.86 17.48 26.16
N TYR A 570 3.60 17.28 25.81
CA TYR A 570 2.91 18.10 24.81
C TYR A 570 2.58 19.51 25.34
N ARG A 571 2.90 20.54 24.54
CA ARG A 571 2.56 21.95 24.86
C ARG A 571 1.46 22.46 23.93
N PRO A 572 0.23 22.73 24.42
CA PRO A 572 -0.92 23.10 23.59
C PRO A 572 -0.92 24.59 23.18
N THR A 573 0.21 25.11 22.70
CA THR A 573 0.35 26.48 22.16
C THR A 573 0.68 26.44 20.67
N VAL A 574 0.16 27.37 19.88
CA VAL A 574 0.35 27.38 18.42
C VAL A 574 1.82 27.53 18.00
N THR A 575 2.65 28.08 18.88
CA THR A 575 4.09 28.26 18.69
C THR A 575 4.90 27.01 19.08
N GLU A 576 4.46 26.24 20.09
CA GLU A 576 5.25 25.13 20.64
C GLU A 576 4.67 23.74 20.34
N ALA A 577 3.42 23.62 19.88
CA ALA A 577 2.76 22.32 19.66
C ALA A 577 3.57 21.42 18.72
N PHE A 578 3.99 21.95 17.56
CA PHE A 578 4.79 21.19 16.61
C PHE A 578 6.17 20.83 17.18
N ALA A 579 6.85 21.78 17.84
CA ALA A 579 8.16 21.55 18.46
C ALA A 579 8.10 20.51 19.60
N SER A 580 7.06 20.54 20.44
CA SER A 580 6.87 19.55 21.51
C SER A 580 6.60 18.15 20.95
N VAL A 581 5.93 18.05 19.81
CA VAL A 581 5.77 16.78 19.07
C VAL A 581 7.10 16.29 18.50
N GLN A 582 7.93 17.18 17.94
CA GLN A 582 9.27 16.81 17.48
C GLN A 582 10.11 16.30 18.65
N TYR A 583 10.10 16.99 19.79
CA TYR A 583 10.79 16.56 21.01
C TYR A 583 10.37 15.14 21.45
N ILE A 584 9.07 14.83 21.46
CA ILE A 584 8.57 13.47 21.76
C ILE A 584 9.15 12.43 20.79
N MET A 585 9.31 12.80 19.52
CA MET A 585 9.80 11.89 18.47
C MET A 585 11.33 11.71 18.47
N THR A 586 12.09 12.73 18.87
CA THR A 586 13.55 12.74 18.66
C THR A 586 14.36 12.67 19.95
N GLU A 587 13.85 13.21 21.05
CA GLU A 587 14.63 13.41 22.29
C GLU A 587 14.06 12.65 23.49
N ALA A 588 12.74 12.49 23.58
CA ALA A 588 12.13 11.76 24.69
C ALA A 588 12.39 10.24 24.59
N ASN A 589 12.91 9.64 25.66
CA ASN A 589 13.13 8.20 25.75
C ASN A 589 11.83 7.43 25.51
N PHE A 590 11.82 6.55 24.50
CA PHE A 590 10.64 5.81 24.02
C PHE A 590 9.45 6.70 23.56
N GLY A 591 9.61 8.03 23.47
CA GLY A 591 8.53 8.92 23.04
C GLY A 591 8.07 8.64 21.61
N TRP A 592 9.02 8.34 20.71
CA TRP A 592 8.73 7.90 19.34
C TRP A 592 7.85 6.64 19.31
N LEU A 593 8.07 5.70 20.22
CA LEU A 593 7.32 4.46 20.32
C LEU A 593 5.90 4.74 20.81
N ILE A 594 5.75 5.49 21.91
CA ILE A 594 4.44 5.84 22.49
C ILE A 594 3.59 6.58 21.45
N ARG A 595 4.16 7.57 20.77
CA ARG A 595 3.47 8.33 19.73
C ARG A 595 3.11 7.47 18.53
N SER A 596 4.00 6.56 18.11
CA SER A 596 3.73 5.64 17.00
C SER A 596 2.60 4.66 17.34
N VAL A 597 2.62 4.07 18.54
CA VAL A 597 1.55 3.22 19.04
C VAL A 597 0.23 3.99 19.10
N HIS A 598 0.22 5.22 19.63
CA HIS A 598 -0.97 6.06 19.64
C HIS A 598 -1.52 6.28 18.22
N ARG A 599 -0.68 6.68 17.26
CA ARG A 599 -1.09 6.93 15.88
C ARG A 599 -1.61 5.66 15.17
N TRP A 600 -0.91 4.54 15.30
CA TRP A 600 -1.32 3.28 14.67
C TRP A 600 -2.58 2.71 15.29
N SER A 601 -2.68 2.74 16.63
CA SER A 601 -3.87 2.31 17.34
C SER A 601 -5.09 3.19 17.01
N ALA A 602 -4.92 4.50 16.78
CA ALA A 602 -6.01 5.37 16.37
C ALA A 602 -6.56 4.98 15.00
N SER A 603 -5.66 4.68 14.06
CA SER A 603 -6.03 4.22 12.72
C SER A 603 -6.73 2.86 12.75
N MET A 604 -6.25 1.94 13.59
CA MET A 604 -6.90 0.64 13.81
C MET A 604 -8.26 0.78 14.49
N MET A 605 -8.41 1.67 15.47
CA MET A 605 -9.68 1.92 16.16
C MET A 605 -10.77 2.33 15.16
N VAL A 606 -10.46 3.27 14.26
CA VAL A 606 -11.41 3.70 13.22
C VAL A 606 -11.73 2.57 12.25
N LEU A 607 -10.73 1.83 11.76
CA LEU A 607 -10.95 0.71 10.84
C LEU A 607 -11.83 -0.37 11.46
N MET A 608 -11.53 -0.80 12.69
CA MET A 608 -12.27 -1.85 13.40
C MET A 608 -13.69 -1.38 13.73
N MET A 609 -13.87 -0.11 14.08
CA MET A 609 -15.19 0.50 14.26
C MET A 609 -16.02 0.44 12.96
N ILE A 610 -15.44 0.77 11.79
CA ILE A 610 -16.17 0.70 10.50
C ILE A 610 -16.61 -0.74 10.22
N LEU A 611 -15.68 -1.69 10.35
CA LEU A 611 -15.97 -3.11 10.13
C LEU A 611 -17.01 -3.64 11.13
N HIS A 612 -16.95 -3.20 12.38
CA HIS A 612 -17.92 -3.57 13.40
C HIS A 612 -19.33 -3.07 13.06
N VAL A 613 -19.47 -1.78 12.72
CA VAL A 613 -20.76 -1.19 12.31
C VAL A 613 -21.31 -1.89 11.08
N PHE A 614 -20.46 -2.14 10.07
CA PHE A 614 -20.85 -2.84 8.85
C PHE A 614 -21.32 -4.27 9.13
N ARG A 615 -20.62 -5.00 10.00
CA ARG A 615 -21.02 -6.34 10.43
C ARG A 615 -22.35 -6.31 11.19
N VAL A 616 -22.56 -5.37 12.12
CA VAL A 616 -23.84 -5.24 12.85
C VAL A 616 -24.99 -4.93 11.90
N TYR A 617 -24.76 -4.06 10.91
CA TYR A 617 -25.73 -3.74 9.87
C TYR A 617 -26.09 -4.96 9.01
N LEU A 618 -25.09 -5.62 8.41
CA LEU A 618 -25.32 -6.76 7.52
C LEU A 618 -25.92 -7.98 8.22
N THR A 619 -25.59 -8.20 9.50
CA THR A 619 -26.15 -9.31 10.28
C THR A 619 -27.52 -9.00 10.88
N GLY A 620 -28.08 -7.81 10.61
CA GLY A 620 -29.36 -7.38 11.16
C GLY A 620 -29.34 -7.16 12.67
N GLY A 621 -28.16 -6.98 13.27
CA GLY A 621 -27.97 -6.82 14.71
C GLY A 621 -28.56 -5.54 15.30
N PHE A 622 -29.02 -4.61 14.45
CA PHE A 622 -29.72 -3.38 14.81
C PHE A 622 -31.24 -3.55 15.00
N LYS A 623 -31.81 -4.69 14.60
CA LYS A 623 -33.26 -4.95 14.70
C LYS A 623 -33.68 -5.20 16.15
N LYS A 624 -34.98 -5.04 16.43
CA LYS A 624 -35.61 -5.37 17.72
C LYS A 624 -35.14 -6.75 18.23
N PRO A 625 -34.74 -6.90 19.52
CA PRO A 625 -34.84 -5.94 20.64
C PRO A 625 -33.60 -5.05 20.86
N ARG A 626 -32.65 -4.96 19.91
CA ARG A 626 -31.33 -4.34 20.11
C ARG A 626 -31.23 -2.88 19.64
N GLU A 627 -32.36 -2.22 19.47
CA GLU A 627 -32.45 -0.86 18.91
C GLU A 627 -31.68 0.16 19.75
N LEU A 628 -31.75 0.07 21.09
CA LEU A 628 -30.99 0.94 21.98
C LEU A 628 -29.48 0.71 21.89
N THR A 629 -29.03 -0.55 21.81
CA THR A 629 -27.61 -0.89 21.62
C THR A 629 -27.09 -0.38 20.27
N TRP A 630 -27.93 -0.38 19.25
CA TRP A 630 -27.59 0.22 17.96
C TRP A 630 -27.43 1.74 18.06
N VAL A 631 -28.39 2.43 18.71
CA VAL A 631 -28.30 3.88 18.91
C VAL A 631 -27.04 4.26 19.70
N THR A 632 -26.74 3.56 20.79
CA THR A 632 -25.51 3.82 21.56
C THR A 632 -24.26 3.51 20.74
N GLY A 633 -24.25 2.43 19.95
CA GLY A 633 -23.17 2.11 19.02
C GLY A 633 -22.92 3.18 17.96
N VAL A 634 -23.99 3.77 17.40
CA VAL A 634 -23.89 4.88 16.45
C VAL A 634 -23.35 6.14 17.13
N VAL A 635 -23.78 6.45 18.36
CA VAL A 635 -23.25 7.57 19.14
C VAL A 635 -21.75 7.38 19.40
N LEU A 636 -21.32 6.18 19.81
CA LEU A 636 -19.90 5.86 20.02
C LEU A 636 -19.08 5.94 18.71
N ALA A 637 -19.67 5.58 17.57
CA ALA A 637 -19.02 5.73 16.27
C ALA A 637 -18.80 7.22 15.93
N VAL A 638 -19.77 8.08 16.22
CA VAL A 638 -19.64 9.55 16.05
C VAL A 638 -18.59 10.13 17.01
N LEU A 639 -18.55 9.69 18.26
CA LEU A 639 -17.51 10.08 19.22
C LEU A 639 -16.12 9.63 18.74
N THR A 640 -16.00 8.40 18.23
CA THR A 640 -14.75 7.87 17.64
C THR A 640 -14.27 8.71 16.46
N ALA A 641 -15.16 9.10 15.54
CA ALA A 641 -14.82 10.01 14.45
C ALA A 641 -14.39 11.39 14.96
N SER A 642 -15.02 11.88 16.03
CA SER A 642 -14.68 13.16 16.67
C SER A 642 -13.30 13.14 17.32
N PHE A 643 -12.87 12.01 17.90
CA PHE A 643 -11.47 11.82 18.33
C PHE A 643 -10.50 11.97 17.17
N GLY A 644 -10.82 11.40 16.02
CA GLY A 644 -10.01 11.52 14.81
C GLY A 644 -9.79 12.98 14.42
N VAL A 645 -10.86 13.77 14.32
CA VAL A 645 -10.78 15.20 13.94
C VAL A 645 -10.00 16.02 14.97
N THR A 646 -10.33 15.86 16.26
CA THR A 646 -9.71 16.64 17.33
C THR A 646 -8.24 16.27 17.53
N GLY A 647 -7.88 14.98 17.44
CA GLY A 647 -6.50 14.49 17.58
C GLY A 647 -5.61 14.87 16.41
N TYR A 648 -6.14 14.87 15.19
CA TYR A 648 -5.40 15.26 13.98
C TYR A 648 -4.97 16.74 13.99
N SER A 649 -5.63 17.57 14.82
CA SER A 649 -5.28 18.98 14.99
C SER A 649 -4.03 19.21 15.85
N LEU A 650 -3.74 18.29 16.77
CA LEU A 650 -2.77 18.51 17.84
C LEU A 650 -1.32 18.57 17.36
N PRO A 651 -0.88 17.82 16.33
CA PRO A 651 0.48 17.98 15.79
C PRO A 651 0.76 19.37 15.24
N ARG A 652 -0.26 20.14 14.83
CA ARG A 652 -0.14 21.46 14.20
C ARG A 652 0.84 21.50 13.01
N ASP A 653 0.98 20.38 12.30
CA ASP A 653 1.63 20.35 11.00
C ASP A 653 0.71 20.94 9.92
N GLN A 654 1.25 21.19 8.73
CA GLN A 654 0.51 21.83 7.63
C GLN A 654 -0.76 21.01 7.28
N ILE A 655 -0.64 19.68 7.28
CA ILE A 655 -1.74 18.78 6.95
C ILE A 655 -2.84 18.87 8.02
N GLY A 656 -2.47 18.81 9.30
CA GLY A 656 -3.40 18.95 10.42
C GLY A 656 -4.13 20.30 10.44
N TYR A 657 -3.42 21.40 10.14
CA TYR A 657 -4.01 22.73 10.06
C TYR A 657 -5.10 22.81 8.98
N TRP A 658 -4.81 22.38 7.75
CA TRP A 658 -5.77 22.43 6.65
C TRP A 658 -6.93 21.46 6.85
N ALA A 659 -6.68 20.27 7.40
CA ALA A 659 -7.74 19.31 7.72
C ALA A 659 -8.76 19.92 8.70
N VAL A 660 -8.30 20.55 9.78
CA VAL A 660 -9.18 21.23 10.75
C VAL A 660 -9.95 22.36 10.09
N LYS A 661 -9.29 23.18 9.28
CA LYS A 661 -9.94 24.29 8.57
C LYS A 661 -11.07 23.80 7.65
N ILE A 662 -10.85 22.71 6.93
CA ILE A 662 -11.86 22.11 6.05
C ILE A 662 -13.01 21.53 6.89
N VAL A 663 -12.73 20.65 7.86
CA VAL A 663 -13.76 19.93 8.63
C VAL A 663 -14.63 20.90 9.43
N THR A 664 -14.02 21.87 10.11
CA THR A 664 -14.77 22.89 10.86
C THR A 664 -15.46 23.92 9.98
N GLY A 665 -15.18 23.96 8.67
CA GLY A 665 -15.86 24.84 7.72
C GLY A 665 -17.13 24.22 7.13
N VAL A 666 -17.28 22.89 7.16
CA VAL A 666 -18.47 22.19 6.63
C VAL A 666 -19.78 22.72 7.21
N PRO A 667 -19.92 22.99 8.53
CA PRO A 667 -21.17 23.48 9.09
C PRO A 667 -21.60 24.86 8.57
N GLU A 668 -20.70 25.65 7.98
CA GLU A 668 -21.03 26.97 7.42
C GLU A 668 -22.10 26.91 6.31
N ALA A 669 -22.22 25.75 5.65
CA ALA A 669 -23.24 25.51 4.63
C ALA A 669 -24.66 25.34 5.21
N ILE A 670 -24.82 25.19 6.52
CA ILE A 670 -26.13 25.03 7.17
C ILE A 670 -26.79 26.41 7.33
N PRO A 671 -27.98 26.63 6.73
CA PRO A 671 -28.67 27.90 6.86
C PRO A 671 -28.97 28.23 8.33
N VAL A 672 -28.92 29.52 8.68
CA VAL A 672 -29.26 30.09 10.00
C VAL A 672 -28.25 29.78 11.11
N ILE A 673 -27.82 28.53 11.28
CA ILE A 673 -27.00 28.09 12.41
C ILE A 673 -25.53 27.82 12.07
N GLY A 674 -25.16 27.82 10.78
CA GLY A 674 -23.83 27.44 10.31
C GLY A 674 -22.70 28.31 10.86
N SER A 675 -22.73 29.62 10.61
CA SER A 675 -21.67 30.54 11.06
C SER A 675 -21.52 30.57 12.59
N PRO A 676 -22.61 30.66 13.41
CA PRO A 676 -22.50 30.54 14.86
C PRO A 676 -21.86 29.22 15.32
N LEU A 677 -22.16 28.11 14.63
CA LEU A 677 -21.61 26.79 14.97
C LEU A 677 -20.11 26.69 14.65
N VAL A 678 -19.66 27.27 13.54
CA VAL A 678 -18.23 27.35 13.20
C VAL A 678 -17.47 28.18 14.23
N GLU A 679 -18.01 29.32 14.63
CA GLU A 679 -17.40 30.19 15.64
C GLU A 679 -17.39 29.52 17.03
N LEU A 680 -18.43 28.76 17.37
CA LEU A 680 -18.46 27.93 18.58
C LEU A 680 -17.40 26.82 18.55
N LEU A 681 -17.17 26.17 17.41
CA LEU A 681 -16.16 25.11 17.29
C LEU A 681 -14.73 25.66 17.32
N ARG A 682 -14.47 26.75 16.57
CA ARG A 682 -13.14 27.33 16.42
C ARG A 682 -12.75 28.27 17.55
N GLY A 683 -13.72 28.94 18.17
CA GLY A 683 -13.50 30.04 19.10
C GLY A 683 -12.98 31.33 18.46
N SER A 684 -13.03 31.42 17.13
CA SER A 684 -12.68 32.58 16.31
C SER A 684 -13.10 32.33 14.85
N ALA A 685 -13.13 33.38 14.03
CA ALA A 685 -13.42 33.26 12.60
C ALA A 685 -12.43 32.33 11.86
N SER A 686 -11.15 32.38 12.23
CA SER A 686 -10.08 31.55 11.69
C SER A 686 -9.62 30.48 12.69
N VAL A 687 -8.95 29.44 12.18
CA VAL A 687 -8.33 28.39 13.02
C VAL A 687 -7.07 28.95 13.67
N GLY A 688 -7.07 29.05 15.00
CA GLY A 688 -6.01 29.70 15.78
C GLY A 688 -5.76 29.04 17.14
N GLN A 689 -5.18 29.79 18.08
CA GLN A 689 -4.88 29.32 19.43
C GLN A 689 -6.13 28.87 20.19
N SER A 690 -7.22 29.64 20.08
CA SER A 690 -8.54 29.31 20.63
C SER A 690 -9.01 27.92 20.19
N THR A 691 -8.87 27.61 18.90
CA THR A 691 -9.25 26.32 18.32
C THR A 691 -8.39 25.19 18.88
N LEU A 692 -7.07 25.38 18.93
CA LEU A 692 -6.13 24.38 19.45
C LEU A 692 -6.42 24.05 20.91
N THR A 693 -6.64 25.07 21.76
CA THR A 693 -6.96 24.87 23.17
C THR A 693 -8.29 24.12 23.33
N ARG A 694 -9.35 24.49 22.59
CA ARG A 694 -10.63 23.79 22.64
C ARG A 694 -10.51 22.34 22.18
N PHE A 695 -9.81 22.08 21.08
CA PHE A 695 -9.64 20.74 20.52
C PHE A 695 -8.78 19.86 21.42
N TYR A 696 -7.75 20.43 22.04
CA TYR A 696 -6.96 19.74 23.07
C TYR A 696 -7.82 19.33 24.26
N SER A 697 -8.63 20.25 24.81
CA SER A 697 -9.55 19.92 25.91
C SER A 697 -10.62 18.91 25.51
N LEU A 698 -11.17 19.04 24.29
CA LEU A 698 -12.14 18.08 23.76
C LEU A 698 -11.51 16.68 23.64
N HIS A 699 -10.31 16.59 23.07
CA HIS A 699 -9.66 15.32 22.79
C HIS A 699 -9.15 14.61 24.05
N THR A 700 -8.57 15.36 24.99
CA THR A 700 -7.90 14.78 26.16
C THR A 700 -8.83 14.59 27.36
N PHE A 701 -9.94 15.33 27.42
CA PHE A 701 -10.83 15.32 28.58
C PHE A 701 -12.30 15.03 28.23
N VAL A 702 -12.92 15.85 27.37
CA VAL A 702 -14.38 15.78 27.15
C VAL A 702 -14.78 14.49 26.42
N LEU A 703 -14.13 14.18 25.30
CA LEU A 703 -14.47 12.99 24.50
C LEU A 703 -14.18 11.69 25.25
N PRO A 704 -13.05 11.53 25.99
CA PRO A 704 -12.85 10.36 26.84
C PRO A 704 -13.96 10.18 27.87
N LEU A 705 -14.39 11.25 28.52
CA LEU A 705 -15.45 11.21 29.52
C LEU A 705 -16.82 10.84 28.93
N LEU A 706 -17.12 11.30 27.71
CA LEU A 706 -18.38 10.95 27.02
C LEU A 706 -18.39 9.52 26.45
N THR A 707 -17.21 8.92 26.27
CA THR A 707 -17.04 7.59 25.66
C THR A 707 -16.90 6.48 26.71
N ALA A 708 -16.45 6.84 27.92
CA ALA A 708 -16.47 5.99 29.10
C ALA A 708 -17.89 5.80 29.62
#